data_AF-A0A7S8DIE8-F1
#
_entry.id   AF-A0A7S8DIE8-F1
#
_cell.length_a   1.000
_cell.length_b   1.000
_cell.length_c   1.000
_cell.angle_alpha   90.00
_cell.angle_beta   90.00
_cell.angle_gamma   90.00
#
_symmetry.space_group_name_H-M   'P 1'
#
loop_
_entity.id
_entity.type
_entity.pdbx_description
1 polymer ?
#
loop_
_entity_poly.entity_id
_entity_poly.type
_entity_poly.pdbx_seq_one_letter_code
_entity_poly.pdbx_strand_id
1 'polypeptide(L)'
;MKMTNSTLEWFGATTYRLRTRGVTIFLDTWLDRPSVLETYLPVDDVQEADYIFISHAHFDHLPGADRIAIKTGAIVIANNEAINLLREAGVPDRQLFPVQGGERIPLFTRETWDQARADPSLFSPGLPNAPKRPLDKLAALSVDVWPSLHCFMPADHPEVIDTATVYKGTASPYSCTLDITIGMKYGLFQLGQLMPPEKLTPGHRSFIEYPKPDIAIMAIAGRANLNGRPFDGSAAEFAAMKVGWLGNPSQVIWCLHDEACIPPWRIHTEAATKSVEDNGKTKVLTMDHAQPVDFLSNAKSTAGQDVNYKSPNGDHQVEALPDAPISSLPIEVEYPEGGREAWLVVLGGWFGLFCTFGLVACVGVFLEHYQTGPLSEHSPSTISWITSLQVFIQVGGSAVWGRVYDSYGPRWLLLIGAPVYCFGLMMLSLSTQYYQILLSQAVVSSLGSGAVFTASLTSTTSWFKKRRGTVFGLVNSGSSTGGIVLPIMLSRLFKLVGFGWTMRAVGFLFLALMTISCLLIKANGIPKPRPFKISDYQRCFKEPVMVLAMTGGFLFFWGMFLPLNYIIIQAKSSGISPDLVPYLLPLINGISLIGRLTGGALADAIGQFNWSQSTAAIITYAITFGYGSGGYVSVFPGCVAQISPIEEIGTRIGLAALVNSFGALTGSPLGGALISDKSGSGNSFIGLQLFCGCTMIASVFAYGAARWSLVGFRWTKV
;
A
#
# COMPACT_ATOMS: atom_id res chain seq x y z
N MET A 1 -33.90 -5.03 45.49
CA MET A 1 -32.84 -5.55 44.59
C MET A 1 -31.52 -5.23 45.27
N LYS A 2 -30.79 -6.22 45.80
CA LYS A 2 -29.53 -5.98 46.54
C LYS A 2 -28.57 -5.25 45.60
N MET A 3 -28.09 -4.07 45.99
CA MET A 3 -27.00 -3.40 45.28
C MET A 3 -25.79 -4.33 45.36
N THR A 4 -25.52 -5.07 44.28
CA THR A 4 -24.29 -5.84 44.13
C THR A 4 -23.17 -4.81 44.00
N ASN A 5 -22.30 -4.72 45.02
CA ASN A 5 -21.13 -3.85 45.03
C ASN A 5 -20.39 -4.01 43.71
N SER A 6 -20.18 -2.89 43.00
CA SER A 6 -19.35 -2.90 41.80
C SER A 6 -17.90 -2.81 42.25
N THR A 7 -17.11 -3.81 41.91
CA THR A 7 -15.71 -3.89 42.34
C THR A 7 -14.80 -3.87 41.12
N LEU A 8 -13.68 -3.16 41.24
CA LEU A 8 -12.60 -3.16 40.27
C LEU A 8 -11.35 -3.71 40.95
N GLU A 9 -10.68 -4.65 40.31
CA GLU A 9 -9.38 -5.19 40.70
C GLU A 9 -8.37 -4.95 39.59
N TRP A 10 -7.14 -4.64 39.94
CA TRP A 10 -6.04 -4.43 38.99
C TRP A 10 -4.98 -5.51 39.18
N PHE A 11 -4.49 -6.12 38.09
CA PHE A 11 -3.50 -7.20 38.14
C PHE A 11 -2.18 -6.82 37.45
N GLY A 12 -1.94 -5.52 37.26
CA GLY A 12 -0.74 -4.99 36.61
C GLY A 12 -0.98 -4.61 35.15
N ALA A 13 -0.09 -3.78 34.61
CA ALA A 13 -0.18 -3.17 33.28
C ALA A 13 -1.58 -2.61 33.00
N THR A 14 -2.29 -3.19 32.04
CA THR A 14 -3.66 -2.83 31.63
C THR A 14 -4.72 -3.84 32.07
N THR A 15 -4.36 -4.87 32.86
CA THR A 15 -5.27 -5.97 33.20
C THR A 15 -6.15 -5.64 34.40
N TYR A 16 -7.46 -5.51 34.16
CA TYR A 16 -8.46 -5.27 35.22
C TYR A 16 -9.57 -6.32 35.21
N ARG A 17 -10.12 -6.62 36.39
CA ARG A 17 -11.38 -7.36 36.52
C ARG A 17 -12.45 -6.46 37.12
N LEU A 18 -13.50 -6.22 36.36
CA LEU A 18 -14.68 -5.48 36.75
C LEU A 18 -15.82 -6.44 37.06
N ARG A 19 -16.36 -6.39 38.28
CA ARG A 19 -17.64 -7.01 38.62
C ARG A 19 -18.68 -5.94 38.78
N THR A 20 -19.73 -5.99 37.98
CA THR A 20 -20.84 -5.04 38.09
C THR A 20 -22.10 -5.64 37.47
N ARG A 21 -23.27 -5.24 37.98
CA ARG A 21 -24.59 -5.61 37.41
C ARG A 21 -24.77 -7.11 37.12
N GLY A 22 -24.11 -7.98 37.90
CA GLY A 22 -24.20 -9.43 37.73
C GLY A 22 -23.38 -10.02 36.58
N VAL A 23 -22.41 -9.27 36.04
CA VAL A 23 -21.40 -9.80 35.11
C VAL A 23 -19.98 -9.57 35.63
N THR A 24 -19.08 -10.47 35.23
CA THR A 24 -17.64 -10.37 35.46
C THR A 24 -16.93 -10.13 34.14
N ILE A 25 -16.23 -9.00 34.04
CA ILE A 25 -15.57 -8.52 32.82
C ILE A 25 -14.07 -8.42 33.07
N PHE A 26 -13.26 -8.97 32.18
CA PHE A 26 -11.84 -8.67 32.10
C PHE A 26 -11.59 -7.58 31.05
N LEU A 27 -10.81 -6.56 31.40
CA LEU A 27 -10.25 -5.57 30.49
C LEU A 27 -8.77 -5.92 30.30
N ASP A 28 -8.42 -6.37 29.10
CA ASP A 28 -7.18 -7.08 28.80
C ASP A 28 -6.95 -8.28 29.75
N THR A 29 -6.00 -9.16 29.43
CA THR A 29 -5.80 -10.39 30.19
C THR A 29 -4.34 -10.82 30.20
N TRP A 30 -3.39 -9.91 30.44
CA TRP A 30 -1.97 -10.28 30.54
C TRP A 30 -1.67 -10.98 31.87
N LEU A 31 -2.22 -12.18 32.03
CA LEU A 31 -2.06 -13.03 33.21
C LEU A 31 -0.98 -14.10 32.99
N ASP A 32 -0.70 -14.50 31.75
CA ASP A 32 0.48 -15.32 31.42
C ASP A 32 1.72 -14.41 31.27
N ARG A 33 2.16 -13.83 32.39
CA ARG A 33 3.32 -12.91 32.46
C ARG A 33 4.66 -13.68 32.43
N PRO A 34 5.75 -13.06 31.95
CA PRO A 34 7.09 -13.61 32.11
C PRO A 34 7.43 -13.89 33.58
N SER A 35 8.15 -14.98 33.85
CA SER A 35 8.48 -15.43 35.22
C SER A 35 9.32 -14.45 36.04
N VAL A 36 9.89 -13.42 35.40
CA VAL A 36 10.62 -12.33 36.06
C VAL A 36 9.70 -11.28 36.69
N LEU A 37 8.42 -11.27 36.35
CA LEU A 37 7.41 -10.39 36.92
C LEU A 37 6.55 -11.14 37.94
N GLU A 38 6.08 -10.40 38.94
CA GLU A 38 5.17 -10.95 39.94
C GLU A 38 3.82 -11.30 39.29
N THR A 39 3.30 -12.47 39.65
CA THR A 39 2.00 -12.97 39.20
C THR A 39 0.99 -12.78 40.32
N TYR A 40 0.05 -11.86 40.11
CA TYR A 40 -0.97 -11.51 41.11
C TYR A 40 -2.23 -12.38 41.03
N LEU A 41 -2.49 -12.95 39.85
CA LEU A 41 -3.57 -13.92 39.62
C LEU A 41 -3.09 -14.90 38.54
N PRO A 42 -2.73 -16.14 38.91
CA PRO A 42 -2.44 -17.17 37.93
C PRO A 42 -3.65 -17.37 37.02
N VAL A 43 -3.41 -17.47 35.71
CA VAL A 43 -4.50 -17.64 34.73
C VAL A 43 -5.36 -18.88 35.02
N ASP A 44 -4.73 -19.94 35.55
CA ASP A 44 -5.43 -21.18 35.95
C ASP A 44 -6.35 -21.01 37.16
N ASP A 45 -6.12 -19.97 37.97
CA ASP A 45 -6.94 -19.68 39.14
C ASP A 45 -8.16 -18.81 38.79
N VAL A 46 -8.27 -18.31 37.56
CA VAL A 46 -9.46 -17.60 37.08
C VAL A 46 -10.63 -18.58 36.99
N GLN A 47 -11.60 -18.45 37.91
CA GLN A 47 -12.77 -19.32 37.96
C GLN A 47 -13.99 -18.75 37.23
N GLU A 48 -14.03 -17.43 37.03
CA GLU A 48 -15.18 -16.73 36.46
C GLU A 48 -14.74 -15.61 35.52
N ALA A 49 -15.39 -15.59 34.36
CA ALA A 49 -15.43 -14.48 33.42
C ALA A 49 -16.67 -14.67 32.54
N ASP A 50 -17.36 -13.58 32.25
CA ASP A 50 -18.49 -13.55 31.30
C ASP A 50 -18.06 -12.89 30.00
N TYR A 51 -17.23 -11.85 30.10
CA TYR A 51 -16.73 -11.09 28.97
C TYR A 51 -15.24 -10.79 29.13
N ILE A 52 -14.53 -10.79 28.01
CA ILE A 52 -13.13 -10.34 27.90
C ILE A 52 -13.09 -9.26 26.82
N PHE A 53 -12.67 -8.06 27.18
CA PHE A 53 -12.42 -6.99 26.21
C PHE A 53 -10.92 -6.86 26.00
N ILE A 54 -10.47 -7.05 24.76
CA ILE A 54 -9.07 -6.81 24.39
C ILE A 54 -9.00 -5.44 23.72
N SER A 55 -8.26 -4.52 24.32
CA SER A 55 -8.11 -3.16 23.83
C SER A 55 -7.41 -3.13 22.46
N HIS A 56 -6.32 -3.89 22.29
CA HIS A 56 -5.57 -4.09 21.05
C HIS A 56 -4.60 -5.29 21.17
N ALA A 57 -4.02 -5.75 20.05
CA ALA A 57 -3.33 -7.04 19.98
C ALA A 57 -1.79 -6.93 20.01
N HIS A 58 -1.18 -7.07 21.20
CA HIS A 58 0.24 -7.41 21.36
C HIS A 58 0.51 -8.04 22.75
N PHE A 59 1.81 -8.19 23.09
CA PHE A 59 2.32 -9.13 24.09
C PHE A 59 1.84 -8.91 25.54
N ASP A 60 1.42 -7.70 25.89
CA ASP A 60 1.02 -7.28 27.24
C ASP A 60 -0.50 -7.00 27.37
N HIS A 61 -1.31 -7.47 26.40
CA HIS A 61 -2.78 -7.37 26.45
C HIS A 61 -3.47 -8.72 26.28
N LEU A 62 -2.94 -9.58 25.40
CA LEU A 62 -3.61 -10.79 24.92
C LEU A 62 -3.30 -12.10 25.69
N PRO A 63 -2.06 -12.38 26.15
CA PRO A 63 -1.69 -13.71 26.66
C PRO A 63 -2.46 -14.15 27.91
N GLY A 64 -3.30 -15.18 27.79
CA GLY A 64 -4.18 -15.71 28.82
C GLY A 64 -5.67 -15.64 28.45
N ALA A 65 -6.04 -14.80 27.47
CA ALA A 65 -7.42 -14.63 27.01
C ALA A 65 -8.04 -15.93 26.49
N ASP A 66 -7.27 -16.71 25.73
CA ASP A 66 -7.67 -17.99 25.16
C ASP A 66 -8.02 -19.00 26.24
N ARG A 67 -7.14 -19.17 27.23
CA ARG A 67 -7.32 -20.11 28.36
C ARG A 67 -8.51 -19.71 29.22
N ILE A 68 -8.65 -18.43 29.56
CA ILE A 68 -9.79 -17.92 30.33
C ILE A 68 -11.08 -18.13 29.54
N ALA A 69 -11.12 -17.77 28.26
CA ALA A 69 -12.31 -17.92 27.42
C ALA A 69 -12.74 -19.38 27.32
N ILE A 70 -11.81 -20.30 27.02
CA ILE A 70 -12.08 -21.74 26.92
C ILE A 70 -12.60 -22.29 28.26
N LYS A 71 -11.96 -21.92 29.37
CA LYS A 71 -12.30 -22.44 30.71
C LYS A 71 -13.65 -21.93 31.21
N THR A 72 -13.92 -20.64 31.04
CA THR A 72 -15.07 -19.96 31.68
C THR A 72 -16.30 -19.86 30.79
N GLY A 73 -16.12 -20.01 29.47
CA GLY A 73 -17.17 -19.75 28.48
C GLY A 73 -17.33 -18.27 28.12
N ALA A 74 -16.43 -17.39 28.56
CA ALA A 74 -16.51 -15.96 28.32
C ALA A 74 -16.56 -15.59 26.83
N ILE A 75 -17.27 -14.51 26.50
CA ILE A 75 -17.28 -13.91 25.16
C ILE A 75 -16.13 -12.92 25.06
N VAL A 76 -15.24 -13.12 24.11
CA VAL A 76 -14.13 -12.21 23.81
C VAL A 76 -14.55 -11.20 22.75
N ILE A 77 -14.43 -9.92 23.09
CA ILE A 77 -14.74 -8.78 22.24
C ILE A 77 -13.42 -8.09 21.91
N ALA A 78 -13.02 -8.12 20.64
CA ALA A 78 -11.69 -7.65 20.21
C ALA A 78 -11.65 -7.27 18.73
N ASN A 79 -10.58 -6.61 18.29
CA ASN A 79 -10.34 -6.34 16.87
C ASN A 79 -10.16 -7.65 16.06
N ASN A 80 -10.32 -7.58 14.74
CA ASN A 80 -10.22 -8.77 13.88
C ASN A 80 -8.88 -9.53 14.01
N GLU A 81 -7.79 -8.83 14.32
CA GLU A 81 -6.48 -9.44 14.51
C GLU A 81 -6.43 -10.34 15.75
N ALA A 82 -6.80 -9.82 16.92
CA ALA A 82 -6.89 -10.62 18.14
C ALA A 82 -7.88 -11.78 18.00
N ILE A 83 -9.03 -11.56 17.36
CA ILE A 83 -10.02 -12.61 17.10
C ILE A 83 -9.44 -13.73 16.24
N ASN A 84 -8.64 -13.41 15.22
CA ASN A 84 -8.01 -14.43 14.39
C ASN A 84 -6.97 -15.24 15.19
N LEU A 85 -6.16 -14.57 16.02
CA LEU A 85 -5.19 -15.25 16.89
C LEU A 85 -5.87 -16.18 17.90
N LEU A 86 -6.96 -15.73 18.53
CA LEU A 86 -7.72 -16.54 19.49
C LEU A 86 -8.45 -17.71 18.82
N ARG A 87 -8.93 -17.52 17.58
CA ARG A 87 -9.47 -18.62 16.77
C ARG A 87 -8.40 -19.67 16.49
N GLU A 88 -7.19 -19.26 16.11
CA GLU A 88 -6.06 -20.16 15.90
C GLU A 88 -5.62 -20.87 17.19
N ALA A 89 -5.75 -20.20 18.34
CA ALA A 89 -5.53 -20.78 19.67
C ALA A 89 -6.65 -21.73 20.14
N GLY A 90 -7.71 -21.92 19.35
CA GLY A 90 -8.78 -22.89 19.62
C GLY A 90 -9.98 -22.34 20.39
N VAL A 91 -10.10 -21.02 20.57
CA VAL A 91 -11.30 -20.41 21.15
C VAL A 91 -12.48 -20.59 20.16
N PRO A 92 -13.63 -21.17 20.59
CA PRO A 92 -14.78 -21.37 19.73
C PRO A 92 -15.34 -20.08 19.11
N ASP A 93 -15.70 -20.09 17.83
CA ASP A 93 -16.25 -18.91 17.13
C ASP A 93 -17.47 -18.28 17.81
N ARG A 94 -18.28 -19.08 18.51
CA ARG A 94 -19.44 -18.58 19.29
C ARG A 94 -19.06 -17.66 20.45
N GLN A 95 -17.79 -17.70 20.87
CA GLN A 95 -17.23 -16.86 21.93
C GLN A 95 -16.46 -15.68 21.36
N LEU A 96 -16.31 -15.55 20.04
CA LEU A 96 -15.50 -14.54 19.39
C LEU A 96 -16.39 -13.46 18.77
N PHE A 97 -16.30 -12.23 19.26
CA PHE A 97 -17.07 -11.09 18.78
C PHE A 97 -16.12 -10.02 18.21
N PRO A 98 -15.92 -9.99 16.87
CA PRO A 98 -15.07 -8.98 16.25
C PRO A 98 -15.74 -7.59 16.25
N VAL A 99 -14.93 -6.57 16.52
CA VAL A 99 -15.33 -5.14 16.52
C VAL A 99 -14.35 -4.29 15.72
N GLN A 100 -14.83 -3.15 15.22
CA GLN A 100 -14.09 -2.18 14.39
C GLN A 100 -14.01 -0.78 15.04
N GLY A 101 -14.78 -0.53 16.10
CA GLY A 101 -14.91 0.77 16.76
C GLY A 101 -16.15 1.53 16.30
N GLY A 102 -16.89 2.10 17.24
CA GLY A 102 -18.17 2.77 17.06
C GLY A 102 -19.39 1.90 17.40
N GLU A 103 -19.19 0.64 17.80
CA GLU A 103 -20.28 -0.26 18.18
C GLU A 103 -20.74 -0.06 19.63
N ARG A 104 -22.06 -0.09 19.85
CA ARG A 104 -22.67 -0.28 21.16
C ARG A 104 -23.06 -1.75 21.34
N ILE A 105 -22.47 -2.40 22.33
CA ILE A 105 -22.62 -3.83 22.57
C ILE A 105 -23.41 -4.05 23.87
N PRO A 106 -24.64 -4.59 23.81
CA PRO A 106 -25.35 -5.01 25.01
C PRO A 106 -24.69 -6.25 25.61
N LEU A 107 -24.44 -6.21 26.93
CA LEU A 107 -23.95 -7.34 27.71
C LEU A 107 -25.08 -7.92 28.54
N PHE A 108 -25.09 -9.24 28.68
CA PHE A 108 -26.16 -10.00 29.31
C PHE A 108 -25.59 -10.87 30.42
N THR A 109 -26.34 -11.04 31.51
CA THR A 109 -25.95 -12.01 32.56
C THR A 109 -26.06 -13.44 32.02
N ARG A 110 -25.37 -14.39 32.67
CA ARG A 110 -25.55 -15.82 32.38
C ARG A 110 -27.02 -16.24 32.48
N GLU A 111 -27.71 -15.77 33.52
CA GLU A 111 -29.14 -16.01 33.72
C GLU A 111 -29.98 -15.52 32.52
N THR A 112 -29.66 -14.35 31.97
CA THR A 112 -30.35 -13.81 30.78
C THR A 112 -30.12 -14.68 29.55
N TRP A 113 -28.89 -15.17 29.37
CA TRP A 113 -28.56 -16.12 28.31
C TRP A 113 -29.30 -17.44 28.46
N ASP A 114 -29.41 -17.96 29.68
CA ASP A 114 -30.12 -19.22 29.97
C ASP A 114 -31.62 -19.08 29.75
N GLN A 115 -32.22 -17.96 30.18
CA GLN A 115 -33.63 -17.63 29.91
C GLN A 115 -33.90 -17.50 28.41
N ALA A 116 -33.03 -16.82 27.65
CA ALA A 116 -33.18 -16.69 26.20
C ALA A 116 -33.03 -18.02 25.47
N ARG A 117 -32.16 -18.92 25.93
CA ARG A 117 -32.04 -20.28 25.38
C ARG A 117 -33.28 -21.13 25.65
N ALA A 118 -33.95 -20.92 26.78
CA ALA A 118 -35.18 -21.61 27.16
C ALA A 118 -36.42 -21.08 26.41
N ASP A 119 -36.46 -19.78 26.08
CA ASP A 119 -37.53 -19.14 25.33
C ASP A 119 -36.99 -18.44 24.07
N PRO A 120 -37.12 -19.09 22.88
CA PRO A 120 -36.65 -18.53 21.63
C PRO A 120 -37.26 -17.16 21.24
N SER A 121 -38.39 -16.75 21.85
CA SER A 121 -38.99 -15.43 21.62
C SER A 121 -38.18 -14.28 22.22
N LEU A 122 -37.27 -14.60 23.14
CA LEU A 122 -36.35 -13.65 23.77
C LEU A 122 -35.07 -13.43 22.96
N PHE A 123 -34.92 -14.02 21.77
CA PHE A 123 -33.83 -13.72 20.85
C PHE A 123 -34.20 -12.60 19.86
N SER A 124 -33.26 -11.68 19.64
CA SER A 124 -33.32 -10.71 18.54
C SER A 124 -32.96 -11.37 17.21
N PRO A 125 -33.64 -11.07 16.09
CA PRO A 125 -33.20 -11.49 14.77
C PRO A 125 -31.83 -10.86 14.45
N GLY A 126 -30.81 -11.72 14.34
CA GLY A 126 -29.44 -11.30 14.02
C GLY A 126 -29.24 -10.95 12.55
N LEU A 127 -28.13 -10.28 12.24
CA LEU A 127 -27.62 -10.14 10.87
C LEU A 127 -27.36 -11.54 10.27
N PRO A 128 -27.42 -11.70 8.93
CA PRO A 128 -27.10 -12.96 8.28
C PRO A 128 -25.73 -13.48 8.75
N ASN A 129 -25.69 -14.73 9.23
CA ASN A 129 -24.51 -15.41 9.80
C ASN A 129 -23.99 -14.92 11.17
N ALA A 130 -24.66 -13.97 11.83
CA ALA A 130 -24.32 -13.59 13.21
C ALA A 130 -25.04 -14.51 14.23
N PRO A 131 -24.40 -14.86 15.37
CA PRO A 131 -25.05 -15.62 16.43
C PRO A 131 -26.27 -14.87 17.00
N LYS A 132 -27.34 -15.60 17.31
CA LYS A 132 -28.55 -15.02 17.95
C LYS A 132 -28.19 -14.49 19.34
N ARG A 133 -28.73 -13.33 19.70
CA ARG A 133 -28.51 -12.68 21.01
C ARG A 133 -29.83 -12.34 21.71
N PRO A 134 -29.88 -12.29 23.06
CA PRO A 134 -31.08 -11.88 23.76
C PRO A 134 -31.55 -10.49 23.31
N LEU A 135 -32.84 -10.18 23.47
CA LEU A 135 -33.39 -8.87 23.19
C LEU A 135 -32.62 -7.78 23.97
N ASP A 136 -32.17 -6.72 23.29
CA ASP A 136 -31.32 -5.67 23.87
C ASP A 136 -31.90 -5.05 25.16
N LYS A 137 -33.23 -5.03 25.33
CA LYS A 137 -33.91 -4.58 26.56
C LYS A 137 -33.60 -5.41 27.82
N LEU A 138 -33.05 -6.61 27.64
CA LEU A 138 -32.65 -7.53 28.72
C LEU A 138 -31.17 -7.37 29.10
N ALA A 139 -30.45 -6.44 28.46
CA ALA A 139 -29.04 -6.21 28.75
C ALA A 139 -28.82 -5.72 30.19
N ALA A 140 -27.81 -6.27 30.86
CA ALA A 140 -27.37 -5.84 32.19
C ALA A 140 -26.61 -4.50 32.14
N LEU A 141 -25.85 -4.30 31.06
CA LEU A 141 -25.20 -3.04 30.71
C LEU A 141 -24.94 -3.00 29.20
N SER A 142 -24.54 -1.83 28.70
CA SER A 142 -24.04 -1.66 27.33
C SER A 142 -22.63 -1.12 27.36
N VAL A 143 -21.77 -1.62 26.48
CA VAL A 143 -20.41 -1.13 26.28
C VAL A 143 -20.30 -0.45 24.93
N ASP A 144 -19.77 0.76 24.93
CA ASP A 144 -19.41 1.46 23.70
C ASP A 144 -17.94 1.17 23.38
N VAL A 145 -17.70 0.54 22.24
CA VAL A 145 -16.36 0.22 21.76
C VAL A 145 -15.90 1.35 20.85
N TRP A 146 -14.66 1.78 21.07
CA TRP A 146 -14.03 2.82 20.26
C TRP A 146 -12.65 2.36 19.81
N PRO A 147 -12.09 2.92 18.72
CA PRO A 147 -10.72 2.62 18.30
C PRO A 147 -9.70 2.87 19.42
N SER A 148 -8.73 1.97 19.59
CA SER A 148 -7.64 2.13 20.57
C SER A 148 -6.79 3.36 20.27
N LEU A 149 -6.27 4.02 21.32
CA LEU A 149 -5.52 5.28 21.25
C LEU A 149 -4.11 5.11 21.83
N HIS A 150 -3.05 5.31 21.03
CA HIS A 150 -1.67 5.18 21.49
C HIS A 150 -0.90 6.51 21.58
N CYS A 151 0.10 6.57 22.46
CA CYS A 151 1.07 7.66 22.57
C CYS A 151 2.49 7.22 22.19
N PHE A 152 3.33 8.17 21.79
CA PHE A 152 4.71 7.89 21.39
C PHE A 152 5.62 7.68 22.60
N MET A 153 6.48 6.66 22.50
CA MET A 153 7.59 6.47 23.41
C MET A 153 8.86 7.09 22.79
N PRO A 154 9.66 7.88 23.54
CA PRO A 154 10.92 8.42 23.04
C PRO A 154 11.87 7.31 22.60
N ALA A 155 12.62 7.53 21.50
CA ALA A 155 13.57 6.53 20.97
C ALA A 155 14.74 6.22 21.94
N ASP A 156 15.12 7.20 22.77
CA ASP A 156 16.06 7.06 23.89
C ASP A 156 15.28 7.15 25.21
N HIS A 157 14.34 6.24 25.45
CA HIS A 157 13.59 6.28 26.71
C HIS A 157 14.49 5.84 27.89
N PRO A 158 14.51 6.59 28.99
CA PRO A 158 15.22 6.19 30.19
C PRO A 158 14.68 4.87 30.73
N GLU A 159 15.47 4.21 31.57
CA GLU A 159 15.05 3.03 32.33
C GLU A 159 13.77 3.26 33.14
N VAL A 160 13.54 4.50 33.58
CA VAL A 160 12.31 4.94 34.25
C VAL A 160 11.81 6.22 33.60
N ILE A 161 10.54 6.25 33.22
CA ILE A 161 9.88 7.43 32.65
C ILE A 161 9.20 8.24 33.75
N ASP A 162 9.45 9.54 33.77
CA ASP A 162 8.82 10.50 34.68
C ASP A 162 7.89 11.42 33.90
N THR A 163 6.62 11.44 34.27
CA THR A 163 5.58 12.25 33.62
C THR A 163 5.81 13.76 33.72
N ALA A 164 6.64 14.25 34.64
CA ALA A 164 7.07 15.65 34.73
C ALA A 164 8.08 16.04 33.64
N THR A 165 8.81 15.05 33.11
CA THR A 165 9.93 15.30 32.20
C THR A 165 9.41 15.62 30.79
N VAL A 166 9.89 16.74 30.23
CA VAL A 166 9.67 17.07 28.83
C VAL A 166 10.66 16.28 27.98
N TYR A 167 10.24 15.10 27.52
CA TYR A 167 11.04 14.30 26.60
C TYR A 167 11.14 14.98 25.23
N LYS A 168 12.37 15.14 24.73
CA LYS A 168 12.68 15.76 23.43
C LYS A 168 13.36 14.74 22.52
N GLY A 169 12.98 14.68 21.25
CA GLY A 169 13.48 13.69 20.29
C GLY A 169 12.44 13.34 19.22
N THR A 170 12.85 12.58 18.19
CA THR A 170 11.93 12.01 17.20
C THR A 170 11.38 10.68 17.74
N ALA A 171 10.07 10.47 17.65
CA ALA A 171 9.49 9.15 17.87
C ALA A 171 9.85 8.24 16.68
N SER A 172 10.24 7.00 16.96
CA SER A 172 10.50 6.00 15.92
C SER A 172 9.22 5.72 15.10
N PRO A 173 9.29 5.42 13.79
CA PRO A 173 8.13 5.03 12.97
C PRO A 173 7.42 3.76 13.44
N TYR A 174 8.04 2.97 14.34
CA TYR A 174 7.44 1.77 14.93
C TYR A 174 6.66 2.05 16.22
N SER A 175 6.46 3.31 16.58
CA SER A 175 5.73 3.71 17.78
C SER A 175 4.24 3.93 17.45
N CYS A 176 3.48 2.82 17.46
CA CYS A 176 2.01 2.74 17.44
C CYS A 176 1.25 3.34 16.25
N THR A 177 0.24 2.60 15.78
CA THR A 177 -0.53 2.87 14.56
C THR A 177 -1.71 3.82 14.78
N LEU A 178 -2.01 4.58 13.71
CA LEU A 178 -3.08 5.56 13.49
C LEU A 178 -2.84 6.97 14.09
N ASP A 179 -3.01 8.02 13.27
CA ASP A 179 -3.03 9.43 13.72
C ASP A 179 -4.33 9.74 14.47
N ILE A 180 -4.45 9.09 15.62
CA ILE A 180 -5.52 9.23 16.59
C ILE A 180 -5.60 10.67 17.09
N THR A 181 -4.50 11.42 17.05
CA THR A 181 -4.46 12.80 17.53
C THR A 181 -5.07 13.77 16.52
N ILE A 182 -4.98 13.53 15.21
CA ILE A 182 -5.82 14.19 14.20
C ILE A 182 -7.30 13.82 14.41
N GLY A 183 -7.59 12.58 14.78
CA GLY A 183 -8.91 12.16 15.26
C GLY A 183 -9.37 13.00 16.45
N MET A 184 -8.60 13.13 17.52
CA MET A 184 -8.93 13.91 18.72
C MET A 184 -8.96 15.43 18.46
N LYS A 185 -8.12 15.93 17.53
CA LYS A 185 -7.97 17.35 17.17
C LYS A 185 -9.06 17.85 16.23
N TYR A 186 -9.30 17.16 15.12
CA TYR A 186 -10.13 17.65 14.01
C TYR A 186 -11.44 16.86 13.85
N GLY A 187 -11.58 15.76 14.58
CA GLY A 187 -12.75 14.88 14.56
C GLY A 187 -13.33 14.72 15.97
N LEU A 188 -13.04 13.60 16.61
CA LEU A 188 -13.60 12.99 17.82
C LEU A 188 -13.96 13.96 19.00
N PHE A 189 -13.07 14.37 19.91
CA PHE A 189 -13.49 15.09 21.15
C PHE A 189 -13.70 16.60 21.01
N GLN A 190 -13.18 17.23 19.95
CA GLN A 190 -13.34 18.67 19.67
C GLN A 190 -14.31 18.98 18.53
N LEU A 191 -14.97 17.96 17.94
CA LEU A 191 -15.93 18.10 16.83
C LEU A 191 -17.01 19.14 17.13
N GLY A 192 -17.48 19.22 18.37
CA GLY A 192 -18.50 20.19 18.81
C GLY A 192 -17.99 21.63 18.91
N GLN A 193 -16.68 21.84 19.00
CA GLN A 193 -16.05 23.17 19.02
C GLN A 193 -15.64 23.63 17.61
N LEU A 194 -15.40 22.69 16.68
CA LEU A 194 -14.88 22.96 15.35
C LEU A 194 -15.94 22.92 14.23
N MET A 195 -17.09 22.28 14.46
CA MET A 195 -18.18 22.21 13.48
C MET A 195 -19.41 23.02 13.95
N PRO A 196 -20.04 23.80 13.05
CA PRO A 196 -21.31 24.47 13.35
C PRO A 196 -22.41 23.46 13.74
N PRO A 197 -23.28 23.77 14.71
CA PRO A 197 -24.30 22.84 15.23
C PRO A 197 -25.20 22.23 14.14
N GLU A 198 -25.51 23.00 13.10
CA GLU A 198 -26.28 22.59 11.93
C GLU A 198 -25.58 21.57 11.00
N LYS A 199 -24.25 21.42 11.09
CA LYS A 199 -23.46 20.43 10.30
C LYS A 199 -23.15 19.15 11.08
N LEU A 200 -23.51 19.08 12.35
CA LEU A 200 -23.33 17.90 13.20
C LEU A 200 -24.42 16.86 12.89
N THR A 201 -24.03 15.76 12.24
CA THR A 201 -24.90 14.60 12.04
C THR A 201 -25.23 13.92 13.38
N PRO A 202 -26.28 13.10 13.47
CA PRO A 202 -26.57 12.32 14.67
C PRO A 202 -25.39 11.46 15.15
N GLY A 203 -24.59 10.89 14.23
CA GLY A 203 -23.38 10.13 14.55
C GLY A 203 -22.23 10.99 15.10
N HIS A 204 -22.13 12.24 14.64
CA HIS A 204 -21.19 13.21 15.21
C HIS A 204 -21.59 13.62 16.63
N ARG A 205 -22.89 13.84 16.88
CA ARG A 205 -23.41 14.20 18.22
C ARG A 205 -23.25 13.07 19.22
N SER A 206 -23.53 11.82 18.81
CA SER A 206 -23.27 10.63 19.64
C SER A 206 -21.78 10.42 19.94
N PHE A 207 -20.88 11.11 19.26
CA PHE A 207 -19.46 11.09 19.57
C PHE A 207 -19.06 12.24 20.52
N ILE A 208 -19.61 13.45 20.34
CA ILE A 208 -19.26 14.64 21.14
C ILE A 208 -19.90 14.60 22.53
N GLU A 209 -21.15 14.12 22.61
CA GLU A 209 -21.97 14.26 23.81
C GLU A 209 -21.82 13.07 24.76
N TYR A 210 -21.29 11.94 24.28
CA TYR A 210 -21.37 10.63 24.94
C TYR A 210 -20.14 10.19 25.76
N PRO A 211 -18.88 10.46 25.36
CA PRO A 211 -17.71 10.04 26.11
C PRO A 211 -17.35 11.07 27.19
N LYS A 212 -18.28 11.30 28.12
CA LYS A 212 -18.07 12.05 29.36
C LYS A 212 -18.18 11.09 30.54
N PRO A 213 -17.18 10.21 30.72
CA PRO A 213 -17.27 9.18 31.74
C PRO A 213 -17.25 9.82 33.13
N ASP A 214 -17.94 9.19 34.09
CA ASP A 214 -17.77 9.54 35.50
C ASP A 214 -16.40 9.09 36.04
N ILE A 215 -15.84 8.03 35.45
CA ILE A 215 -14.60 7.37 35.87
C ILE A 215 -13.81 6.95 34.64
N ALA A 216 -12.51 7.28 34.58
CA ALA A 216 -11.64 6.95 33.45
C ALA A 216 -10.41 6.13 33.89
N ILE A 217 -10.16 5.00 33.21
CA ILE A 217 -8.90 4.26 33.33
C ILE A 217 -8.00 4.69 32.17
N MET A 218 -6.79 5.15 32.47
CA MET A 218 -5.93 5.80 31.49
C MET A 218 -4.46 5.41 31.66
N ALA A 219 -3.76 5.21 30.54
CA ALA A 219 -2.30 5.17 30.52
C ALA A 219 -1.75 6.57 30.21
N ILE A 220 -0.61 6.91 30.82
CA ILE A 220 0.13 8.13 30.54
C ILE A 220 1.63 7.83 30.58
N ALA A 221 2.34 8.01 29.47
CA ALA A 221 3.77 7.70 29.37
C ALA A 221 4.45 8.56 28.31
N GLY A 222 5.76 8.79 28.52
CA GLY A 222 6.67 9.31 27.51
C GLY A 222 6.32 10.72 27.04
N ARG A 223 6.36 10.93 25.72
CA ARG A 223 6.04 12.24 25.13
C ARG A 223 4.65 12.19 24.54
N ALA A 224 3.76 13.00 25.10
CA ALA A 224 2.43 13.15 24.54
C ALA A 224 2.49 13.70 23.12
N ASN A 225 1.42 13.44 22.39
CA ASN A 225 1.21 13.93 21.04
C ASN A 225 0.00 14.82 21.07
N LEU A 226 0.14 16.02 20.54
CA LEU A 226 -0.96 16.93 20.30
C LEU A 226 -0.95 17.25 18.82
N ASN A 227 -2.05 16.95 18.13
CA ASN A 227 -2.28 17.40 16.78
C ASN A 227 -1.41 16.77 15.68
N GLY A 228 -1.06 15.48 15.83
CA GLY A 228 -0.12 14.79 14.95
C GLY A 228 1.31 15.32 15.10
N ARG A 229 1.53 16.19 16.10
CA ARG A 229 2.83 16.76 16.45
C ARG A 229 3.17 16.33 17.88
N PRO A 230 4.46 16.15 18.19
CA PRO A 230 4.88 16.00 19.56
C PRO A 230 4.37 17.17 20.39
N PHE A 231 3.68 16.89 21.49
CA PHE A 231 3.23 17.91 22.43
C PHE A 231 4.45 18.65 22.96
N ASP A 232 4.37 19.98 23.00
CA ASP A 232 5.42 20.83 23.53
C ASP A 232 5.17 21.07 25.01
N GLY A 233 5.36 20.00 25.77
CA GLY A 233 5.06 19.92 27.19
C GLY A 233 5.28 18.52 27.73
N SER A 234 5.14 18.39 29.04
CA SER A 234 5.25 17.14 29.80
C SER A 234 4.01 16.26 29.60
N ALA A 235 4.15 14.96 29.88
CA ALA A 235 3.00 14.05 29.88
C ALA A 235 1.98 14.44 30.96
N ALA A 236 2.44 15.01 32.08
CA ALA A 236 1.59 15.52 33.14
C ALA A 236 0.65 16.66 32.70
N GLU A 237 1.18 17.64 31.97
CA GLU A 237 0.39 18.74 31.40
C GLU A 237 -0.63 18.21 30.39
N PHE A 238 -0.23 17.25 29.55
CA PHE A 238 -1.14 16.63 28.59
C PHE A 238 -2.24 15.80 29.27
N ALA A 239 -1.93 15.14 30.39
CA ALA A 239 -2.90 14.38 31.17
C ALA A 239 -4.04 15.28 31.66
N ALA A 240 -3.71 16.45 32.21
CA ALA A 240 -4.70 17.44 32.64
C ALA A 240 -5.59 17.93 31.47
N MET A 241 -5.00 18.17 30.30
CA MET A 241 -5.75 18.54 29.09
C MET A 241 -6.72 17.42 28.66
N LYS A 242 -6.25 16.17 28.64
CA LYS A 242 -7.04 15.00 28.24
C LYS A 242 -8.22 14.77 29.20
N VAL A 243 -8.01 14.91 30.50
CA VAL A 243 -9.08 14.85 31.52
C VAL A 243 -10.11 15.97 31.31
N GLY A 244 -9.66 17.18 30.98
CA GLY A 244 -10.54 18.28 30.63
C GLY A 244 -11.45 17.98 29.43
N TRP A 245 -10.90 17.37 28.36
CA TRP A 245 -11.68 16.97 27.18
C TRP A 245 -12.72 15.87 27.47
N LEU A 246 -12.44 14.99 28.42
CA LEU A 246 -13.39 13.97 28.90
C LEU A 246 -14.47 14.53 29.82
N GLY A 247 -14.54 15.86 29.99
CA GLY A 247 -15.53 16.51 30.84
C GLY A 247 -15.17 16.53 32.32
N ASN A 248 -13.91 16.27 32.68
CA ASN A 248 -13.43 16.13 34.06
C ASN A 248 -14.17 15.00 34.80
N PRO A 249 -13.91 13.72 34.45
CA PRO A 249 -14.41 12.59 35.23
C PRO A 249 -14.17 12.80 36.72
N SER A 250 -15.09 12.35 37.56
CA SER A 250 -14.93 12.43 39.03
C SER A 250 -13.69 11.68 39.51
N GLN A 251 -13.29 10.61 38.80
CA GLN A 251 -12.13 9.80 39.12
C GLN A 251 -11.31 9.41 37.89
N VAL A 252 -9.99 9.36 38.07
CA VAL A 252 -9.04 8.79 37.10
C VAL A 252 -8.24 7.68 37.78
N ILE A 253 -8.02 6.58 37.08
CA ILE A 253 -7.16 5.47 37.51
C ILE A 253 -6.05 5.33 36.49
N TRP A 254 -4.79 5.34 36.93
CA TRP A 254 -3.65 5.10 36.05
C TRP A 254 -3.46 3.60 35.80
N CYS A 255 -3.06 3.24 34.58
CA CYS A 255 -2.57 1.92 34.20
C CYS A 255 -1.14 2.03 33.63
N LEU A 256 -0.43 0.91 33.47
CA LEU A 256 0.97 0.85 32.98
C LEU A 256 1.96 1.64 33.85
N HIS A 257 1.80 1.64 35.18
CA HIS A 257 2.71 2.33 36.11
C HIS A 257 3.37 1.38 37.13
N ASP A 258 3.14 0.07 36.99
CA ASP A 258 3.83 -1.01 37.69
C ASP A 258 5.16 -1.39 37.00
N GLU A 259 5.86 -2.38 37.56
CA GLU A 259 7.13 -2.88 37.01
C GLU A 259 6.91 -3.65 35.68
N ALA A 260 7.72 -3.34 34.67
CA ALA A 260 7.70 -3.95 33.36
C ALA A 260 8.86 -4.94 33.14
N CYS A 261 8.74 -5.84 32.16
CA CYS A 261 9.79 -6.82 31.81
C CYS A 261 10.75 -6.34 30.71
N ILE A 262 10.52 -5.14 30.17
CA ILE A 262 11.39 -4.47 29.20
C ILE A 262 11.44 -2.98 29.55
N PRO A 263 12.54 -2.26 29.22
CA PRO A 263 12.60 -0.82 29.39
C PRO A 263 11.49 -0.11 28.58
N PRO A 264 10.85 0.95 29.12
CA PRO A 264 11.08 1.48 30.46
C PRO A 264 10.49 0.55 31.53
N TRP A 265 11.29 0.27 32.57
CA TRP A 265 10.95 -0.65 33.64
C TRP A 265 9.79 -0.13 34.50
N ARG A 266 9.59 1.19 34.53
CA ARG A 266 8.50 1.82 35.30
C ARG A 266 8.14 3.21 34.76
N ILE A 267 6.90 3.63 35.04
CA ILE A 267 6.41 4.99 34.79
C ILE A 267 5.98 5.67 36.10
N HIS A 268 6.56 6.83 36.39
CA HIS A 268 6.25 7.69 37.53
C HIS A 268 5.13 8.68 37.17
N THR A 269 3.97 8.53 37.81
CA THR A 269 2.73 9.26 37.50
C THR A 269 2.40 10.38 38.49
N GLU A 270 3.28 10.68 39.44
CA GLU A 270 3.06 11.65 40.52
C GLU A 270 2.76 13.04 39.98
N ALA A 271 3.50 13.49 38.97
CA ALA A 271 3.29 14.79 38.35
C ALA A 271 2.00 14.86 37.53
N ALA A 272 1.65 13.77 36.82
CA ALA A 272 0.36 13.66 36.12
C ALA A 272 -0.81 13.66 37.10
N THR A 273 -0.69 12.94 38.22
CA THR A 273 -1.66 12.92 39.31
C THR A 273 -1.89 14.33 39.85
N LYS A 274 -0.82 15.02 40.24
CA LYS A 274 -0.92 16.41 40.72
C LYS A 274 -1.58 17.33 39.68
N SER A 275 -1.15 17.26 38.41
CA SER A 275 -1.67 18.12 37.34
C SER A 275 -3.17 17.89 37.07
N VAL A 276 -3.65 16.65 37.22
CA VAL A 276 -5.07 16.31 37.08
C VAL A 276 -5.88 16.79 38.29
N GLU A 277 -5.36 16.64 39.50
CA GLU A 277 -6.05 17.04 40.74
C GLU A 277 -6.03 18.55 41.00
N ASP A 278 -5.06 19.29 40.45
CA ASP A 278 -4.91 20.74 40.63
C ASP A 278 -6.15 21.55 40.19
N ASN A 279 -6.99 21.00 39.30
CA ASN A 279 -8.25 21.64 38.88
C ASN A 279 -9.40 21.49 39.89
N GLY A 280 -9.23 20.66 40.94
CA GLY A 280 -10.20 20.39 42.00
C GLY A 280 -11.45 19.59 41.61
N LYS A 281 -11.56 19.13 40.36
CA LYS A 281 -12.75 18.45 39.80
C LYS A 281 -12.60 16.94 39.69
N THR A 282 -11.36 16.46 39.53
CA THR A 282 -11.04 15.05 39.31
C THR A 282 -10.10 14.56 40.41
N LYS A 283 -10.35 13.37 40.94
CA LYS A 283 -9.46 12.70 41.90
C LYS A 283 -8.78 11.50 41.28
N VAL A 284 -7.49 11.29 41.54
CA VAL A 284 -6.80 10.06 41.11
C VAL A 284 -6.98 8.97 42.17
N LEU A 285 -7.42 7.78 41.73
CA LEU A 285 -7.58 6.60 42.59
C LEU A 285 -6.40 5.64 42.38
N THR A 286 -5.55 5.52 43.41
CA THR A 286 -4.50 4.51 43.46
C THR A 286 -5.10 3.15 43.82
N MET A 287 -4.62 2.09 43.18
CA MET A 287 -5.08 0.72 43.39
C MET A 287 -3.92 -0.20 43.75
N ASP A 288 -4.15 -1.09 44.71
CA ASP A 288 -3.23 -2.20 45.00
C ASP A 288 -3.52 -3.40 44.10
N HIS A 289 -2.47 -4.16 43.78
CA HIS A 289 -2.60 -5.35 42.96
C HIS A 289 -3.51 -6.41 43.61
N ALA A 290 -4.42 -6.97 42.81
CA ALA A 290 -5.38 -8.00 43.20
C ALA A 290 -6.28 -7.64 44.41
N GLN A 291 -6.42 -6.35 44.75
CA GLN A 291 -7.34 -5.91 45.79
C GLN A 291 -8.61 -5.29 45.19
N PRO A 292 -9.81 -5.78 45.55
CA PRO A 292 -11.05 -5.22 45.04
C PRO A 292 -11.36 -3.87 45.68
N VAL A 293 -11.57 -2.86 44.85
CA VAL A 293 -11.96 -1.52 45.28
C VAL A 293 -13.41 -1.24 44.85
N ASP A 294 -14.22 -0.72 45.77
CA ASP A 294 -15.52 -0.13 45.44
C ASP A 294 -15.30 1.29 44.88
N PHE A 295 -15.39 1.40 43.56
CA PHE A 295 -15.08 2.63 42.84
C PHE A 295 -16.30 3.57 42.73
N LEU A 296 -17.53 3.07 42.94
CA LEU A 296 -18.76 3.87 42.80
C LEU A 296 -19.14 4.63 44.08
N SER A 297 -18.76 4.16 45.26
CA SER A 297 -19.00 4.88 46.52
C SER A 297 -18.15 6.15 46.65
N ASN A 298 -16.95 6.17 46.07
CA ASN A 298 -16.05 7.32 46.06
C ASN A 298 -16.41 8.42 45.04
N ALA A 299 -17.28 8.16 44.05
CA ALA A 299 -17.60 9.09 42.95
C ALA A 299 -18.68 10.13 43.30
N LYS A 300 -19.42 9.93 44.39
CA LYS A 300 -20.60 10.74 44.74
C LYS A 300 -20.29 12.08 45.44
N SER A 301 -19.04 12.47 45.66
CA SER A 301 -18.70 13.65 46.47
C SER A 301 -18.59 14.99 45.70
N THR A 302 -18.56 15.00 44.36
CA THR A 302 -18.26 16.23 43.59
C THR A 302 -19.32 16.67 42.57
N ALA A 303 -20.45 15.97 42.45
CA ALA A 303 -21.53 16.36 41.54
C ALA A 303 -22.42 17.48 42.15
N GLY A 304 -21.95 18.72 42.08
CA GLY A 304 -22.77 19.87 42.46
C GLY A 304 -22.09 21.21 42.25
N GLN A 305 -21.98 21.67 41.00
CA GLN A 305 -21.92 23.11 40.65
C GLN A 305 -21.97 23.31 39.12
N ASP A 306 -23.11 23.76 38.63
CA ASP A 306 -23.28 24.29 37.27
C ASP A 306 -22.56 25.65 37.15
N VAL A 307 -21.63 25.80 36.20
CA VAL A 307 -21.04 27.12 35.87
C VAL A 307 -20.95 27.35 34.36
N ASN A 308 -21.50 28.49 33.96
CA ASN A 308 -21.74 29.00 32.62
C ASN A 308 -20.44 29.57 31.98
N TYR A 309 -20.17 29.31 30.70
CA TYR A 309 -18.91 29.66 30.01
C TYR A 309 -18.97 31.05 29.35
N LYS A 310 -17.93 31.88 29.57
CA LYS A 310 -17.57 33.03 28.72
C LYS A 310 -16.06 32.96 28.42
N SER A 311 -15.72 33.02 27.13
CA SER A 311 -14.34 33.09 26.63
C SER A 311 -13.83 34.54 26.62
N PRO A 312 -12.55 34.79 26.95
CA PRO A 312 -11.86 35.99 26.50
C PRO A 312 -10.68 35.68 25.57
N ASN A 313 -10.64 36.45 24.48
CA ASN A 313 -9.52 36.66 23.58
C ASN A 313 -8.27 37.20 24.33
N GLY A 314 -7.09 36.85 23.84
CA GLY A 314 -5.83 37.47 24.25
C GLY A 314 -4.73 37.19 23.23
N ASP A 315 -4.29 38.25 22.56
CA ASP A 315 -3.23 38.28 21.56
C ASP A 315 -1.87 37.83 22.13
N HIS A 316 -1.29 36.78 21.57
CA HIS A 316 0.14 36.51 21.70
C HIS A 316 0.76 36.38 20.30
N GLN A 317 1.56 37.37 19.94
CA GLN A 317 2.44 37.36 18.77
C GLN A 317 3.48 36.24 18.93
N VAL A 318 3.54 35.34 17.94
CA VAL A 318 4.56 34.28 17.88
C VAL A 318 5.77 34.81 17.13
N GLU A 319 6.91 34.92 17.82
CA GLU A 319 8.22 35.19 17.24
C GLU A 319 8.68 33.99 16.40
N ALA A 320 9.07 34.21 15.15
CA ALA A 320 9.58 33.18 14.26
C ALA A 320 11.10 32.99 14.44
N LEU A 321 11.51 31.79 14.87
CA LEU A 321 12.92 31.38 14.96
C LEU A 321 13.28 30.35 13.87
N PRO A 322 14.57 30.26 13.48
CA PRO A 322 15.01 29.97 12.12
C PRO A 322 15.04 28.49 11.74
N ASP A 323 14.82 28.23 10.45
CA ASP A 323 14.82 26.91 9.81
C ASP A 323 16.17 26.19 9.94
N ALA A 324 16.20 25.05 10.64
CA ALA A 324 17.31 24.08 10.62
C ALA A 324 16.82 22.69 10.16
N PRO A 325 17.64 21.91 9.41
CA PRO A 325 17.14 20.92 8.48
C PRO A 325 16.93 19.55 9.14
N ILE A 326 15.73 19.00 8.99
CA ILE A 326 15.29 17.72 9.56
C ILE A 326 15.59 16.57 8.58
N SER A 327 16.36 15.58 9.03
CA SER A 327 16.57 14.29 8.36
C SER A 327 15.37 13.36 8.63
N SER A 328 14.77 12.80 7.56
CA SER A 328 13.44 12.18 7.55
C SER A 328 13.43 10.69 7.20
N LEU A 329 12.62 9.86 7.89
CA LEU A 329 12.16 8.53 7.48
C LEU A 329 10.68 8.33 7.87
N PRO A 330 9.92 7.44 7.20
CA PRO A 330 9.08 7.72 6.04
C PRO A 330 7.61 7.96 6.43
N ILE A 331 7.07 9.04 5.86
CA ILE A 331 5.66 9.42 5.89
C ILE A 331 4.88 8.39 5.07
N GLU A 332 3.81 7.77 5.60
CA GLU A 332 2.86 7.09 4.74
C GLU A 332 2.24 8.15 3.83
N VAL A 333 2.70 8.19 2.58
CA VAL A 333 2.32 9.22 1.62
C VAL A 333 0.81 9.11 1.40
N GLU A 334 0.06 10.14 1.77
CA GLU A 334 -1.34 10.27 1.38
C GLU A 334 -1.40 10.47 -0.14
N TYR A 335 -2.12 9.59 -0.83
CA TYR A 335 -2.28 9.66 -2.29
C TYR A 335 -3.56 10.45 -2.58
N PRO A 336 -3.50 11.63 -3.22
CA PRO A 336 -4.66 12.45 -3.56
C PRO A 336 -5.38 11.82 -4.77
N GLU A 337 -5.94 10.64 -4.56
CA GLU A 337 -6.56 9.86 -5.62
C GLU A 337 -7.78 10.58 -6.22
N GLY A 338 -7.89 10.53 -7.55
CA GLY A 338 -9.11 10.95 -8.24
C GLY A 338 -9.27 12.45 -8.49
N GLY A 339 -8.32 13.29 -8.06
CA GLY A 339 -8.32 14.73 -8.38
C GLY A 339 -7.98 15.05 -9.84
N ARG A 340 -8.35 16.26 -10.31
CA ARG A 340 -8.06 16.73 -11.69
C ARG A 340 -6.58 16.62 -12.05
N GLU A 341 -5.69 17.05 -11.16
CA GLU A 341 -4.23 16.98 -11.36
C GLU A 341 -3.76 15.54 -11.54
N ALA A 342 -4.22 14.61 -10.71
CA ALA A 342 -3.86 13.19 -10.80
C ALA A 342 -4.23 12.59 -12.17
N TRP A 343 -5.41 12.92 -12.70
CA TRP A 343 -5.84 12.46 -14.03
C TRP A 343 -5.14 13.17 -15.19
N LEU A 344 -4.72 14.43 -15.03
CA LEU A 344 -3.89 15.11 -16.02
C LEU A 344 -2.49 14.48 -16.12
N VAL A 345 -1.91 14.05 -14.99
CA VAL A 345 -0.65 13.29 -14.98
C VAL A 345 -0.80 11.97 -15.74
N VAL A 346 -1.93 11.28 -15.56
CA VAL A 346 -2.26 10.06 -16.31
C VAL A 346 -2.32 10.34 -17.82
N LEU A 347 -2.99 11.42 -18.25
CA LEU A 347 -3.04 11.82 -19.66
C LEU A 347 -1.65 12.20 -20.21
N GLY A 348 -0.84 12.92 -19.43
CA GLY A 348 0.53 13.25 -19.80
C GLY A 348 1.40 12.01 -19.96
N GLY A 349 1.30 11.05 -19.03
CA GLY A 349 1.98 9.77 -19.09
C GLY A 349 1.54 8.92 -20.28
N TRP A 350 0.25 8.96 -20.63
CA TRP A 350 -0.30 8.29 -21.81
C TRP A 350 0.37 8.75 -23.11
N PHE A 351 0.51 10.06 -23.32
CA PHE A 351 1.23 10.61 -24.48
C PHE A 351 2.72 10.24 -24.48
N GLY A 352 3.35 10.20 -23.30
CA GLY A 352 4.75 9.77 -23.16
C GLY A 352 4.94 8.30 -23.56
N LEU A 353 4.02 7.42 -23.16
CA LEU A 353 4.06 6.01 -23.56
C LEU A 353 3.66 5.77 -25.01
N PHE A 354 2.76 6.58 -25.57
CA PHE A 354 2.49 6.59 -27.00
C PHE A 354 3.76 6.84 -27.82
N CYS A 355 4.57 7.84 -27.44
CA CYS A 355 5.81 8.14 -28.15
C CYS A 355 6.89 7.09 -27.92
N THR A 356 7.10 6.64 -26.68
CA THR A 356 8.24 5.78 -26.32
C THR A 356 8.02 4.31 -26.70
N PHE A 357 7.25 3.56 -25.91
CA PHE A 357 6.96 2.15 -26.19
C PHE A 357 6.10 1.95 -27.45
N GLY A 358 5.33 2.95 -27.89
CA GLY A 358 4.63 2.90 -29.17
C GLY A 358 5.59 2.82 -30.37
N LEU A 359 6.72 3.53 -30.35
CA LEU A 359 7.74 3.39 -31.39
C LEU A 359 8.46 2.04 -31.30
N VAL A 360 8.70 1.53 -30.09
CA VAL A 360 9.23 0.17 -29.88
C VAL A 360 8.28 -0.88 -30.48
N ALA A 361 6.96 -0.69 -30.40
CA ALA A 361 6.02 -1.62 -31.05
C ALA A 361 6.15 -1.67 -32.58
N CYS A 362 6.91 -0.76 -33.20
CA CYS A 362 7.21 -0.73 -34.63
C CYS A 362 8.48 -1.51 -35.03
N VAL A 363 9.12 -2.28 -34.11
CA VAL A 363 10.40 -2.96 -34.40
C VAL A 363 10.37 -3.75 -35.71
N GLY A 364 9.30 -4.50 -35.99
CA GLY A 364 9.18 -5.27 -37.24
C GLY A 364 9.22 -4.41 -38.51
N VAL A 365 8.69 -3.18 -38.47
CA VAL A 365 8.72 -2.25 -39.61
C VAL A 365 10.14 -1.74 -39.85
N PHE A 366 10.88 -1.42 -38.78
CA PHE A 366 12.28 -1.02 -38.87
C PHE A 366 13.17 -2.17 -39.35
N LEU A 367 13.00 -3.37 -38.77
CA LEU A 367 13.76 -4.55 -39.15
C LEU A 367 13.56 -4.87 -40.64
N GLU A 368 12.33 -4.84 -41.13
CA GLU A 368 12.02 -5.03 -42.55
C GLU A 368 12.69 -3.98 -43.43
N HIS A 369 12.56 -2.69 -43.07
CA HIS A 369 13.16 -1.60 -43.84
C HIS A 369 14.68 -1.71 -43.91
N TYR A 370 15.34 -2.03 -42.80
CA TYR A 370 16.78 -2.19 -42.75
C TYR A 370 17.25 -3.40 -43.54
N GLN A 371 16.57 -4.54 -43.43
CA GLN A 371 16.92 -5.77 -44.14
C GLN A 371 16.69 -5.66 -45.65
N THR A 372 15.70 -4.89 -46.09
CA THR A 372 15.40 -4.70 -47.53
C THR A 372 16.07 -3.48 -48.14
N GLY A 373 16.70 -2.63 -47.32
CA GLY A 373 17.32 -1.38 -47.75
C GLY A 373 18.77 -1.28 -47.28
N PRO A 374 19.10 -0.31 -46.40
CA PRO A 374 20.48 0.09 -46.14
C PRO A 374 21.36 -0.99 -45.51
N LEU A 375 20.79 -2.02 -44.88
CA LEU A 375 21.51 -3.07 -44.16
C LEU A 375 21.30 -4.47 -44.77
N SER A 376 20.97 -4.56 -46.06
CA SER A 376 20.65 -5.82 -46.74
C SER A 376 21.77 -6.87 -46.71
N GLU A 377 23.02 -6.45 -46.51
CA GLU A 377 24.18 -7.34 -46.39
C GLU A 377 24.28 -8.00 -45.01
N HIS A 378 23.56 -7.49 -44.01
CA HIS A 378 23.59 -8.01 -42.65
C HIS A 378 22.49 -9.05 -42.40
N SER A 379 22.77 -10.01 -41.52
CA SER A 379 21.78 -11.02 -41.15
C SER A 379 20.63 -10.41 -40.32
N PRO A 380 19.42 -11.01 -40.34
CA PRO A 380 18.31 -10.57 -39.50
C PRO A 380 18.68 -10.52 -38.00
N SER A 381 19.48 -11.49 -37.53
CA SER A 381 19.99 -11.53 -36.16
C SER A 381 20.89 -10.31 -35.86
N THR A 382 21.81 -9.97 -36.77
CA THR A 382 22.67 -8.79 -36.66
C THR A 382 21.85 -7.50 -36.61
N ILE A 383 20.90 -7.31 -37.52
CA ILE A 383 20.06 -6.10 -37.56
C ILE A 383 19.19 -5.99 -36.30
N SER A 384 18.70 -7.12 -35.79
CA SER A 384 17.84 -7.16 -34.60
C SER A 384 18.54 -6.67 -33.33
N TRP A 385 19.87 -6.64 -33.28
CA TRP A 385 20.61 -6.03 -32.18
C TRP A 385 20.32 -4.54 -32.02
N ILE A 386 20.03 -3.81 -33.10
CA ILE A 386 19.71 -2.38 -33.05
C ILE A 386 18.47 -2.17 -32.18
N THR A 387 17.39 -2.88 -32.49
CA THR A 387 16.10 -2.71 -31.82
C THR A 387 16.07 -3.42 -30.47
N SER A 388 16.80 -4.52 -30.28
CA SER A 388 16.98 -5.13 -28.97
C SER A 388 17.80 -4.27 -28.02
N LEU A 389 18.86 -3.62 -28.51
CA LEU A 389 19.63 -2.64 -27.73
C LEU A 389 18.79 -1.39 -27.42
N GLN A 390 17.92 -0.99 -28.34
CA GLN A 390 16.96 0.10 -28.11
C GLN A 390 16.08 -0.19 -26.88
N VAL A 391 15.45 -1.37 -26.84
CA VAL A 391 14.64 -1.80 -25.69
C VAL A 391 15.49 -1.94 -24.44
N PHE A 392 16.71 -2.48 -24.55
CA PHE A 392 17.62 -2.62 -23.41
C PHE A 392 17.93 -1.28 -22.76
N ILE A 393 18.31 -0.27 -23.54
CA ILE A 393 18.66 1.06 -23.03
C ILE A 393 17.41 1.77 -22.52
N GLN A 394 16.28 1.66 -23.21
CA GLN A 394 15.03 2.30 -22.78
C GLN A 394 14.50 1.71 -21.46
N VAL A 395 14.38 0.39 -21.37
CA VAL A 395 13.80 -0.31 -20.20
C VAL A 395 14.82 -0.44 -19.08
N GLY A 396 16.03 -0.93 -19.38
CA GLY A 396 17.11 -1.09 -18.40
C GLY A 396 17.65 0.23 -17.89
N GLY A 397 17.58 1.29 -18.72
CA GLY A 397 17.86 2.66 -18.29
C GLY A 397 16.98 3.13 -17.13
N SER A 398 15.83 2.49 -16.88
CA SER A 398 14.97 2.79 -15.71
C SER A 398 15.69 2.56 -14.37
N ALA A 399 16.74 1.73 -14.31
CA ALA A 399 17.58 1.62 -13.10
C ALA A 399 18.34 2.92 -12.80
N VAL A 400 18.76 3.64 -13.84
CA VAL A 400 19.43 4.94 -13.74
C VAL A 400 18.38 6.03 -13.61
N TRP A 401 17.45 6.13 -14.56
CA TRP A 401 16.45 7.18 -14.62
C TRP A 401 15.46 7.12 -13.46
N GLY A 402 15.13 5.93 -12.93
CA GLY A 402 14.26 5.79 -11.76
C GLY A 402 14.90 6.42 -10.53
N ARG A 403 16.21 6.27 -10.37
CA ARG A 403 16.95 6.93 -9.30
C ARG A 403 17.05 8.45 -9.49
N VAL A 404 17.29 8.90 -10.72
CA VAL A 404 17.27 10.34 -11.05
C VAL A 404 15.89 10.92 -10.78
N TYR A 405 14.83 10.18 -11.12
CA TYR A 405 13.45 10.53 -10.80
C TYR A 405 13.23 10.65 -9.29
N ASP A 406 13.61 9.65 -8.51
CA ASP A 406 13.45 9.66 -7.05
C ASP A 406 14.17 10.85 -6.39
N SER A 407 15.28 11.30 -7.01
CA SER A 407 16.12 12.39 -6.49
C SER A 407 15.69 13.79 -6.96
N TYR A 408 15.22 13.93 -8.21
CA TYR A 408 15.00 15.23 -8.87
C TYR A 408 13.60 15.42 -9.48
N GLY A 409 12.76 14.39 -9.41
CA GLY A 409 11.42 14.37 -9.98
C GLY A 409 11.39 14.27 -11.51
N PRO A 410 10.19 14.27 -12.12
CA PRO A 410 9.98 14.03 -13.56
C PRO A 410 10.49 15.15 -14.47
N ARG A 411 10.55 16.39 -13.98
CA ARG A 411 10.71 17.59 -14.82
C ARG A 411 11.99 17.54 -15.66
N TRP A 412 13.11 17.20 -15.05
CA TRP A 412 14.41 17.16 -15.73
C TRP A 412 14.53 15.99 -16.69
N LEU A 413 13.96 14.84 -16.33
CA LEU A 413 13.89 13.68 -17.23
C LEU A 413 13.13 14.04 -18.50
N LEU A 414 12.04 14.80 -18.39
CA LEU A 414 11.26 15.23 -19.54
C LEU A 414 11.95 16.34 -20.34
N LEU A 415 12.45 17.40 -19.67
CA LEU A 415 13.09 18.54 -20.33
C LEU A 415 14.39 18.16 -21.06
N ILE A 416 15.12 17.14 -20.60
CA ILE A 416 16.34 16.67 -21.27
C ILE A 416 16.02 15.48 -22.17
N GLY A 417 15.22 14.53 -21.67
CA GLY A 417 14.91 13.29 -22.38
C GLY A 417 14.12 13.53 -23.66
N ALA A 418 13.14 14.44 -23.66
CA ALA A 418 12.34 14.71 -24.85
C ALA A 418 13.18 15.32 -25.99
N PRO A 419 14.02 16.36 -25.77
CA PRO A 419 14.94 16.85 -26.79
C PRO A 419 15.96 15.81 -27.25
N VAL A 420 16.58 15.04 -26.33
CA VAL A 420 17.54 13.99 -26.69
C VAL A 420 16.88 12.90 -27.53
N TYR A 421 15.64 12.53 -27.20
CA TYR A 421 14.89 11.55 -27.97
C TYR A 421 14.59 12.06 -29.38
N CYS A 422 14.06 13.29 -29.49
CA CYS A 422 13.80 13.92 -30.78
C CYS A 422 15.08 14.06 -31.60
N PHE A 423 16.18 14.48 -30.97
CA PHE A 423 17.48 14.59 -31.62
C PHE A 423 17.96 13.23 -32.16
N GLY A 424 17.84 12.15 -31.37
CA GLY A 424 18.14 10.79 -31.84
C GLY A 424 17.33 10.39 -33.06
N LEU A 425 16.03 10.69 -33.09
CA LEU A 425 15.16 10.43 -34.25
C LEU A 425 15.52 11.30 -35.47
N MET A 426 15.91 12.56 -35.25
CA MET A 426 16.40 13.43 -36.31
C MET A 426 17.75 12.94 -36.87
N MET A 427 18.65 12.43 -36.03
CA MET A 427 19.90 11.83 -36.48
C MET A 427 19.68 10.49 -37.19
N LEU A 428 18.69 9.71 -36.75
CA LEU A 428 18.26 8.49 -37.45
C LEU A 428 17.79 8.81 -38.87
N SER A 429 17.12 9.94 -39.07
CA SER A 429 16.68 10.38 -40.41
C SER A 429 17.80 10.61 -41.43
N LEU A 430 19.04 10.73 -40.95
CA LEU A 430 20.25 10.95 -41.76
C LEU A 430 21.13 9.69 -41.85
N SER A 431 20.81 8.66 -41.06
CA SER A 431 21.66 7.49 -40.89
C SER A 431 21.50 6.50 -42.04
N THR A 432 22.61 6.04 -42.61
CA THR A 432 22.63 5.06 -43.70
C THR A 432 23.44 3.81 -43.36
N GLN A 433 24.36 3.91 -42.40
CA GLN A 433 25.26 2.81 -42.01
C GLN A 433 24.82 2.16 -40.70
N TYR A 434 25.17 0.88 -40.51
CA TYR A 434 24.81 0.10 -39.31
C TYR A 434 25.13 0.83 -38.01
N TYR A 435 26.37 1.33 -37.85
CA TYR A 435 26.78 2.00 -36.62
C TYR A 435 26.06 3.34 -36.41
N GLN A 436 25.69 4.06 -37.48
CA GLN A 436 24.95 5.32 -37.41
C GLN A 436 23.52 5.08 -36.93
N ILE A 437 22.86 4.05 -37.48
CA ILE A 437 21.52 3.62 -37.08
C ILE A 437 21.55 3.13 -35.62
N LEU A 438 22.53 2.30 -35.27
CA LEU A 438 22.71 1.81 -33.90
C LEU A 438 22.92 2.96 -32.91
N LEU A 439 23.80 3.92 -33.22
CA LEU A 439 24.08 5.05 -32.34
C LEU A 439 22.86 5.98 -32.21
N SER A 440 22.22 6.33 -33.33
CA SER A 440 21.09 7.27 -33.33
C SER A 440 19.82 6.67 -32.74
N GLN A 441 19.41 5.48 -33.19
CA GLN A 441 18.20 4.80 -32.75
C GLN A 441 18.38 4.09 -31.41
N ALA A 442 19.35 3.17 -31.34
CA ALA A 442 19.47 2.26 -30.21
C ALA A 442 20.06 2.94 -28.98
N VAL A 443 20.99 3.89 -29.16
CA VAL A 443 21.65 4.58 -28.04
C VAL A 443 20.99 5.92 -27.75
N VAL A 444 21.14 6.92 -28.64
CA VAL A 444 20.75 8.31 -28.36
C VAL A 444 19.24 8.44 -28.18
N SER A 445 18.45 7.95 -29.14
CA SER A 445 16.99 7.96 -29.06
C SER A 445 16.49 7.19 -27.83
N SER A 446 17.08 6.02 -27.54
CA SER A 446 16.67 5.21 -26.38
C SER A 446 17.01 5.84 -25.04
N LEU A 447 18.14 6.54 -24.92
CA LEU A 447 18.48 7.28 -23.70
C LEU A 447 17.42 8.33 -23.39
N GLY A 448 17.03 9.12 -24.39
CA GLY A 448 15.96 10.11 -24.25
C GLY A 448 14.60 9.47 -23.98
N SER A 449 14.23 8.44 -24.75
CA SER A 449 12.97 7.72 -24.59
C SER A 449 12.86 7.00 -23.24
N GLY A 450 13.97 6.48 -22.69
CA GLY A 450 14.02 5.83 -21.39
C GLY A 450 13.76 6.80 -20.25
N ALA A 451 14.27 8.03 -20.35
CA ALA A 451 13.96 9.10 -19.40
C ALA A 451 12.47 9.49 -19.45
N VAL A 452 11.92 9.67 -20.65
CA VAL A 452 10.48 9.99 -20.84
C VAL A 452 9.59 8.85 -20.37
N PHE A 453 9.95 7.60 -20.68
CA PHE A 453 9.27 6.38 -20.24
C PHE A 453 9.20 6.30 -18.72
N THR A 454 10.35 6.46 -18.05
CA THR A 454 10.44 6.41 -16.60
C THR A 454 9.62 7.54 -15.96
N ALA A 455 9.73 8.77 -16.45
CA ALA A 455 8.96 9.90 -15.95
C ALA A 455 7.45 9.68 -16.09
N SER A 456 7.01 9.10 -17.21
CA SER A 456 5.60 8.81 -17.50
C SER A 456 5.03 7.75 -16.57
N LEU A 457 5.76 6.66 -16.35
CA LEU A 457 5.30 5.54 -15.53
C LEU A 457 5.39 5.87 -14.03
N THR A 458 6.55 6.29 -13.54
CA THR A 458 6.80 6.52 -12.10
C THR A 458 5.99 7.69 -11.56
N SER A 459 5.68 8.72 -12.37
CA SER A 459 4.82 9.81 -11.88
C SER A 459 3.45 9.32 -11.50
N THR A 460 2.86 8.41 -12.26
CA THR A 460 1.49 7.94 -12.00
C THR A 460 1.39 7.13 -10.70
N THR A 461 2.47 6.47 -10.27
CA THR A 461 2.49 5.72 -9.00
C THR A 461 2.48 6.62 -7.77
N SER A 462 2.98 7.86 -7.90
CA SER A 462 3.00 8.85 -6.82
C SER A 462 1.62 9.44 -6.51
N TRP A 463 0.65 9.33 -7.44
CA TRP A 463 -0.70 9.91 -7.29
C TRP A 463 -1.78 8.90 -6.91
N PHE A 464 -1.56 7.59 -7.12
CA PHE A 464 -2.57 6.56 -6.87
C PHE A 464 -1.96 5.38 -6.08
N LYS A 465 -2.70 4.82 -5.10
CA LYS A 465 -2.37 3.59 -4.32
C LYS A 465 -3.46 2.51 -4.48
N LYS A 466 -4.74 2.84 -4.27
CA LYS A 466 -5.89 1.93 -4.33
C LYS A 466 -6.27 1.51 -5.74
N ARG A 467 -6.08 2.40 -6.73
CA ARG A 467 -6.42 2.15 -8.16
C ARG A 467 -5.20 1.95 -9.07
N ARG A 468 -4.04 1.58 -8.49
CA ARG A 468 -2.77 1.49 -9.22
C ARG A 468 -2.83 0.61 -10.47
N GLY A 469 -3.41 -0.59 -10.36
CA GLY A 469 -3.52 -1.52 -11.50
C GLY A 469 -4.31 -0.92 -12.67
N THR A 470 -5.46 -0.31 -12.38
CA THR A 470 -6.28 0.39 -13.38
C THR A 470 -5.54 1.58 -14.00
N VAL A 471 -4.85 2.40 -13.20
CA VAL A 471 -4.11 3.56 -13.69
C VAL A 471 -2.94 3.14 -14.58
N PHE A 472 -2.19 2.11 -14.20
CA PHE A 472 -1.14 1.55 -15.05
C PHE A 472 -1.70 1.04 -16.37
N GLY A 473 -2.84 0.33 -16.35
CA GLY A 473 -3.53 -0.11 -17.56
C GLY A 473 -3.88 1.06 -18.48
N LEU A 474 -4.42 2.15 -17.91
CA LEU A 474 -4.77 3.34 -18.67
C LEU A 474 -3.54 4.01 -19.27
N VAL A 475 -2.47 4.24 -18.50
CA VAL A 475 -1.25 4.91 -18.97
C VAL A 475 -0.55 4.05 -20.04
N ASN A 476 -0.39 2.75 -19.80
CA ASN A 476 0.19 1.80 -20.75
C ASN A 476 -0.67 1.60 -22.01
N SER A 477 -1.96 1.94 -21.98
CA SER A 477 -2.80 1.91 -23.19
C SER A 477 -2.27 2.87 -24.27
N GLY A 478 -1.53 3.93 -23.88
CA GLY A 478 -0.88 4.86 -24.80
C GLY A 478 0.12 4.18 -25.73
N SER A 479 0.96 3.29 -25.20
CA SER A 479 1.89 2.54 -26.05
C SER A 479 1.21 1.57 -27.01
N SER A 480 0.08 0.97 -26.64
CA SER A 480 -0.68 0.13 -27.59
C SER A 480 -1.31 0.97 -28.68
N THR A 481 -1.82 2.14 -28.33
CA THR A 481 -2.36 3.09 -29.32
C THR A 481 -1.25 3.56 -30.28
N GLY A 482 -0.04 3.84 -29.77
CA GLY A 482 1.13 4.11 -30.59
C GLY A 482 1.48 2.94 -31.50
N GLY A 483 1.45 1.71 -30.98
CA GLY A 483 1.67 0.48 -31.77
C GLY A 483 0.58 0.16 -32.80
N ILE A 484 -0.58 0.84 -32.76
CA ILE A 484 -1.60 0.79 -33.82
C ILE A 484 -1.32 1.84 -34.88
N VAL A 485 -1.11 3.10 -34.45
CA VAL A 485 -0.99 4.25 -35.35
C VAL A 485 0.36 4.27 -36.07
N LEU A 486 1.46 4.08 -35.34
CA LEU A 486 2.80 4.31 -35.84
C LEU A 486 3.24 3.30 -36.90
N PRO A 487 3.00 1.98 -36.80
CA PRO A 487 3.38 1.06 -37.87
C PRO A 487 2.70 1.40 -39.21
N ILE A 488 1.40 1.73 -39.18
CA ILE A 488 0.65 2.12 -40.38
C ILE A 488 1.23 3.41 -40.96
N MET A 489 1.46 4.41 -40.10
CA MET A 489 2.02 5.70 -40.49
C MET A 489 3.41 5.54 -41.11
N LEU A 490 4.31 4.79 -40.46
CA LEU A 490 5.68 4.53 -40.93
C LEU A 490 5.67 3.78 -42.27
N SER A 491 4.94 2.66 -42.38
CA SER A 491 4.89 1.86 -43.61
C SER A 491 4.34 2.65 -44.81
N ARG A 492 3.41 3.59 -44.59
CA ARG A 492 2.89 4.48 -45.64
C ARG A 492 3.86 5.60 -45.98
N LEU A 493 4.37 6.32 -44.98
CA LEU A 493 5.26 7.46 -45.20
C LEU A 493 6.63 7.05 -45.78
N PHE A 494 7.15 5.86 -45.42
CA PHE A 494 8.37 5.32 -46.05
C PHE A 494 8.22 5.22 -47.56
N LYS A 495 7.03 4.89 -48.08
CA LYS A 495 6.75 4.81 -49.52
C LYS A 495 6.48 6.18 -50.14
N LEU A 496 5.80 7.08 -49.43
CA LEU A 496 5.35 8.37 -49.99
C LEU A 496 6.44 9.45 -49.97
N VAL A 497 7.18 9.55 -48.88
CA VAL A 497 8.15 10.66 -48.64
C VAL A 497 9.55 10.16 -48.28
N GLY A 498 9.74 8.83 -48.25
CA GLY A 498 11.02 8.20 -47.90
C GLY A 498 11.29 8.14 -46.39
N PHE A 499 12.27 7.33 -46.01
CA PHE A 499 12.62 7.07 -44.61
C PHE A 499 13.00 8.34 -43.84
N GLY A 500 13.89 9.16 -44.40
CA GLY A 500 14.38 10.37 -43.72
C GLY A 500 13.27 11.35 -43.34
N TRP A 501 12.42 11.74 -44.30
CA TRP A 501 11.30 12.66 -43.99
C TRP A 501 10.25 12.02 -43.06
N THR A 502 10.05 10.71 -43.17
CA THR A 502 9.18 9.98 -42.23
C THR A 502 9.69 10.11 -40.80
N MET A 503 10.99 9.88 -40.56
CA MET A 503 11.57 9.99 -39.22
C MET A 503 11.55 11.43 -38.69
N ARG A 504 11.70 12.45 -39.55
CA ARG A 504 11.50 13.85 -39.15
C ARG A 504 10.05 14.14 -38.76
N ALA A 505 9.09 13.66 -39.53
CA ALA A 505 7.66 13.82 -39.23
C ALA A 505 7.31 13.17 -37.88
N VAL A 506 7.82 11.95 -37.61
CA VAL A 506 7.70 11.29 -36.31
C VAL A 506 8.35 12.14 -35.21
N GLY A 507 9.55 12.67 -35.44
CA GLY A 507 10.24 13.55 -34.50
C GLY A 507 9.43 14.80 -34.15
N PHE A 508 8.80 15.46 -35.12
CA PHE A 508 7.93 16.62 -34.88
C PHE A 508 6.64 16.25 -34.15
N LEU A 509 6.01 15.13 -34.52
CA LEU A 509 4.84 14.61 -33.80
C LEU A 509 5.19 14.33 -32.33
N PHE A 510 6.31 13.65 -32.10
CA PHE A 510 6.77 13.31 -30.75
C PHE A 510 7.16 14.56 -29.96
N LEU A 511 7.76 15.56 -30.59
CA LEU A 511 8.04 16.83 -29.94
C LEU A 511 6.75 17.51 -29.44
N ALA A 512 5.70 17.54 -30.27
CA ALA A 512 4.41 18.11 -29.89
C ALA A 512 3.74 17.32 -28.75
N LEU A 513 3.64 16.00 -28.88
CA LEU A 513 3.01 15.15 -27.85
C LEU A 513 3.82 15.14 -26.54
N MET A 514 5.15 15.11 -26.62
CA MET A 514 5.99 15.18 -25.43
C MET A 514 6.00 16.58 -24.81
N THR A 515 5.77 17.65 -25.57
CA THR A 515 5.53 18.98 -24.98
C THR A 515 4.27 18.95 -24.11
N ILE A 516 3.21 18.27 -24.54
CA ILE A 516 2.02 18.04 -23.70
C ILE A 516 2.41 17.21 -22.47
N SER A 517 3.17 16.13 -22.60
CA SER A 517 3.66 15.35 -21.46
C SER A 517 4.49 16.20 -20.49
N CYS A 518 5.38 17.06 -20.98
CA CYS A 518 6.18 17.98 -20.17
C CYS A 518 5.33 18.96 -19.36
N LEU A 519 4.18 19.39 -19.91
CA LEU A 519 3.27 20.32 -19.24
C LEU A 519 2.36 19.63 -18.21
N LEU A 520 1.96 18.38 -18.47
CA LEU A 520 0.97 17.66 -17.68
C LEU A 520 1.58 16.77 -16.58
N ILE A 521 2.75 16.19 -16.79
CA ILE A 521 3.35 15.25 -15.83
C ILE A 521 3.96 16.02 -14.65
N LYS A 522 3.52 15.66 -13.44
CA LYS A 522 4.01 16.18 -12.16
C LYS A 522 4.19 15.02 -11.18
N ALA A 523 5.15 15.14 -10.25
CA ALA A 523 5.24 14.23 -9.11
C ALA A 523 4.34 14.74 -7.98
N ASN A 524 3.77 13.82 -7.21
CA ASN A 524 3.15 14.14 -5.93
C ASN A 524 4.22 14.13 -4.83
N GLY A 525 4.43 15.27 -4.16
CA GLY A 525 5.47 15.45 -3.15
C GLY A 525 6.78 16.06 -3.69
N ILE A 526 7.67 16.46 -2.76
CA ILE A 526 8.97 17.07 -3.08
C ILE A 526 10.03 15.95 -3.16
N PRO A 527 10.74 15.78 -4.29
CA PRO A 527 11.82 14.80 -4.40
C PRO A 527 12.89 15.03 -3.34
N LYS A 528 13.34 13.96 -2.69
CA LYS A 528 14.41 14.01 -1.67
C LYS A 528 15.62 13.21 -2.16
N PRO A 529 16.73 13.86 -2.52
CA PRO A 529 17.94 13.17 -2.97
C PRO A 529 18.43 12.14 -1.94
N ARG A 530 18.72 10.92 -2.39
CA ARG A 530 19.27 9.85 -1.54
C ARG A 530 20.66 9.42 -1.99
N PRO A 531 21.60 9.13 -1.06
CA PRO A 531 22.95 8.68 -1.41
C PRO A 531 22.93 7.30 -2.07
N PHE A 532 23.82 7.09 -3.06
CA PHE A 532 23.95 5.80 -3.75
C PHE A 532 24.58 4.76 -2.83
N LYS A 533 23.85 3.68 -2.56
CA LYS A 533 24.32 2.55 -1.77
C LYS A 533 24.11 1.26 -2.57
N ILE A 534 25.21 0.57 -2.87
CA ILE A 534 25.19 -0.72 -3.59
C ILE A 534 24.42 -1.79 -2.80
N SER A 535 24.43 -1.69 -1.47
CA SER A 535 23.70 -2.59 -0.56
C SER A 535 22.20 -2.68 -0.87
N ASP A 536 21.58 -1.58 -1.31
CA ASP A 536 20.14 -1.50 -1.59
C ASP A 536 19.76 -2.38 -2.79
N TYR A 537 20.67 -2.51 -3.76
CA TYR A 537 20.51 -3.38 -4.93
C TYR A 537 20.86 -4.83 -4.62
N GLN A 538 21.93 -5.08 -3.87
CA GLN A 538 22.37 -6.43 -3.52
C GLN A 538 21.35 -7.17 -2.64
N ARG A 539 20.69 -6.46 -1.72
CA ARG A 539 19.64 -7.01 -0.86
C ARG A 539 18.51 -7.64 -1.66
N CYS A 540 18.09 -7.02 -2.77
CA CYS A 540 17.01 -7.51 -3.62
C CYS A 540 17.27 -8.92 -4.18
N PHE A 541 18.54 -9.29 -4.40
CA PHE A 541 18.93 -10.62 -4.84
C PHE A 541 18.96 -11.68 -3.71
N LYS A 542 18.78 -11.26 -2.46
CA LYS A 542 18.67 -12.15 -1.30
C LYS A 542 17.21 -12.45 -0.92
N GLU A 543 16.25 -11.73 -1.50
CA GLU A 543 14.82 -11.88 -1.24
C GLU A 543 14.21 -12.87 -2.25
N PRO A 544 13.80 -14.10 -1.86
CA PRO A 544 13.41 -15.16 -2.79
C PRO A 544 12.26 -14.77 -3.73
N VAL A 545 11.25 -14.07 -3.20
CA VAL A 545 10.09 -13.60 -3.98
C VAL A 545 10.50 -12.59 -5.05
N MET A 546 11.41 -11.66 -4.72
CA MET A 546 11.93 -10.66 -5.65
C MET A 546 12.77 -11.32 -6.74
N VAL A 547 13.62 -12.32 -6.39
CA VAL A 547 14.40 -13.09 -7.37
C VAL A 547 13.50 -13.87 -8.33
N LEU A 548 12.44 -14.51 -7.83
CA LEU A 548 11.48 -15.22 -8.67
C LEU A 548 10.72 -14.27 -9.59
N ALA A 549 10.33 -13.09 -9.10
CA ALA A 549 9.67 -12.05 -9.90
C ALA A 549 10.60 -11.48 -11.01
N MET A 550 11.88 -11.27 -10.71
CA MET A 550 12.89 -10.85 -11.71
C MET A 550 13.17 -11.95 -12.74
N THR A 551 13.24 -13.21 -12.29
CA THR A 551 13.46 -14.36 -13.18
C THR A 551 12.28 -14.55 -14.13
N GLY A 552 11.05 -14.47 -13.61
CA GLY A 552 9.84 -14.54 -14.42
C GLY A 552 9.80 -13.40 -15.44
N GLY A 553 10.21 -12.19 -15.06
CA GLY A 553 10.21 -11.05 -15.96
C GLY A 553 11.28 -11.14 -17.05
N PHE A 554 12.47 -11.63 -16.71
CA PHE A 554 13.53 -11.93 -17.68
C PHE A 554 13.04 -12.93 -18.73
N LEU A 555 12.49 -14.07 -18.30
CA LEU A 555 11.99 -15.11 -19.19
C LEU A 555 10.86 -14.60 -20.09
N PHE A 556 9.99 -13.74 -19.56
CA PHE A 556 8.95 -13.09 -20.37
C PHE A 556 9.55 -12.18 -21.45
N PHE A 557 10.45 -11.28 -21.06
CA PHE A 557 11.11 -10.34 -21.98
C PHE A 557 11.98 -11.04 -23.04
N TRP A 558 12.51 -12.23 -22.71
CA TRP A 558 13.30 -13.05 -23.62
C TRP A 558 12.50 -13.57 -24.81
N GLY A 559 11.21 -13.89 -24.60
CA GLY A 559 10.30 -14.34 -25.65
C GLY A 559 9.44 -13.23 -26.28
N MET A 560 9.06 -12.20 -25.52
CA MET A 560 7.96 -11.30 -25.92
C MET A 560 8.22 -10.45 -27.18
N PHE A 561 9.48 -10.14 -27.53
CA PHE A 561 9.75 -9.26 -28.68
C PHE A 561 9.81 -10.03 -30.00
N LEU A 562 10.02 -11.34 -29.97
CA LEU A 562 10.14 -12.17 -31.17
C LEU A 562 8.90 -12.04 -32.09
N PRO A 563 7.66 -12.07 -31.57
CA PRO A 563 6.48 -11.97 -32.43
C PRO A 563 6.37 -10.59 -33.07
N LEU A 564 6.67 -9.52 -32.31
CA LEU A 564 6.66 -8.15 -32.82
C LEU A 564 7.74 -7.91 -33.88
N ASN A 565 8.89 -8.58 -33.75
CA ASN A 565 10.02 -8.36 -34.64
C ASN A 565 9.87 -9.13 -35.94
N TYR A 566 9.42 -10.39 -35.88
CA TYR A 566 9.52 -11.30 -37.01
C TYR A 566 8.18 -11.60 -37.70
N ILE A 567 7.03 -11.21 -37.14
CA ILE A 567 5.72 -11.52 -37.75
C ILE A 567 5.55 -10.96 -39.16
N ILE A 568 6.10 -9.77 -39.45
CA ILE A 568 6.01 -9.15 -40.77
C ILE A 568 6.81 -9.96 -41.81
N ILE A 569 8.06 -10.32 -41.47
CA ILE A 569 8.93 -11.08 -42.37
C ILE A 569 8.38 -12.49 -42.57
N GLN A 570 7.90 -13.14 -41.50
CA GLN A 570 7.26 -14.45 -41.57
C GLN A 570 5.97 -14.42 -42.41
N ALA A 571 5.14 -13.38 -42.26
CA ALA A 571 3.92 -13.22 -43.04
C ALA A 571 4.20 -13.09 -44.53
N LYS A 572 5.19 -12.27 -44.90
CA LYS A 572 5.63 -12.13 -46.30
C LYS A 572 6.18 -13.43 -46.87
N SER A 573 7.01 -14.15 -46.10
CA SER A 573 7.59 -15.42 -46.54
C SER A 573 6.52 -16.51 -46.71
N SER A 574 5.44 -16.42 -45.93
CA SER A 574 4.26 -17.31 -46.03
C SER A 574 3.28 -16.92 -47.15
N GLY A 575 3.61 -15.90 -47.96
CA GLY A 575 2.78 -15.48 -49.09
C GLY A 575 1.53 -14.67 -48.71
N ILE A 576 1.46 -14.08 -47.51
CA ILE A 576 0.35 -13.21 -47.11
C ILE A 576 0.30 -11.96 -48.00
N SER A 577 -0.91 -11.55 -48.40
CA SER A 577 -1.13 -10.37 -49.25
C SER A 577 -0.36 -9.14 -48.72
N PRO A 578 0.40 -8.44 -49.58
CA PRO A 578 1.12 -7.22 -49.22
C PRO A 578 0.23 -6.11 -48.63
N ASP A 579 -1.07 -6.14 -48.93
CA ASP A 579 -2.05 -5.19 -48.40
C ASP A 579 -2.40 -5.47 -46.92
N LEU A 580 -2.28 -6.72 -46.48
CA LEU A 580 -2.62 -7.15 -45.12
C LEU A 580 -1.42 -7.08 -44.15
N VAL A 581 -0.20 -7.30 -44.66
CA VAL A 581 1.03 -7.34 -43.85
C VAL A 581 1.22 -6.12 -42.94
N PRO A 582 0.98 -4.86 -43.38
CA PRO A 582 1.13 -3.68 -42.52
C PRO A 582 0.15 -3.63 -41.33
N TYR A 583 -0.94 -4.39 -41.37
CA TYR A 583 -1.97 -4.41 -40.34
C TYR A 583 -1.75 -5.46 -39.24
N LEU A 584 -0.75 -6.34 -39.38
CA LEU A 584 -0.47 -7.40 -38.41
C LEU A 584 0.00 -6.86 -37.05
N LEU A 585 0.94 -5.90 -37.03
CA LEU A 585 1.37 -5.23 -35.80
C LEU A 585 0.26 -4.40 -35.16
N PRO A 586 -0.51 -3.58 -35.92
CA PRO A 586 -1.69 -2.92 -35.41
C PRO A 586 -2.73 -3.86 -34.80
N LEU A 587 -2.95 -5.05 -35.38
CA LEU A 587 -3.87 -6.04 -34.84
C LEU A 587 -3.40 -6.52 -33.46
N ILE A 588 -2.14 -6.95 -33.33
CA ILE A 588 -1.54 -7.38 -32.05
C ILE A 588 -1.67 -6.27 -30.99
N ASN A 589 -1.34 -5.04 -31.36
CA ASN A 589 -1.40 -3.90 -30.45
C ASN A 589 -2.84 -3.51 -30.10
N GLY A 590 -3.79 -3.66 -31.02
CA GLY A 590 -5.22 -3.49 -30.77
C GLY A 590 -5.76 -4.45 -29.72
N ILE A 591 -5.32 -5.71 -29.74
CA ILE A 591 -5.72 -6.66 -28.70
C ILE A 591 -4.93 -6.44 -27.40
N SER A 592 -3.67 -6.00 -27.50
CA SER A 592 -2.90 -5.55 -26.34
C SER A 592 -3.53 -4.36 -25.64
N LEU A 593 -4.12 -3.42 -26.37
CA LEU A 593 -4.88 -2.31 -25.81
C LEU A 593 -6.02 -2.82 -24.92
N ILE A 594 -6.79 -3.80 -25.40
CA ILE A 594 -7.85 -4.45 -24.61
C ILE A 594 -7.24 -5.08 -23.36
N GLY A 595 -6.20 -5.91 -23.50
CA GLY A 595 -5.55 -6.57 -22.36
C GLY A 595 -4.94 -5.62 -21.32
N ARG A 596 -4.49 -4.44 -21.72
CA ARG A 596 -3.99 -3.40 -20.80
C ARG A 596 -5.12 -2.73 -20.02
N LEU A 597 -6.22 -2.41 -20.69
CA LEU A 597 -7.39 -1.77 -20.08
C LEU A 597 -8.14 -2.74 -19.15
N THR A 598 -8.29 -3.99 -19.56
CA THR A 598 -9.05 -5.00 -18.81
C THR A 598 -8.16 -5.71 -17.78
N GLY A 599 -6.90 -6.03 -18.10
CA GLY A 599 -6.01 -6.80 -17.22
C GLY A 599 -5.78 -6.18 -15.85
N GLY A 600 -5.64 -4.85 -15.76
CA GLY A 600 -5.55 -4.15 -14.48
C GLY A 600 -6.83 -4.25 -13.63
N ALA A 601 -7.99 -4.03 -14.26
CA ALA A 601 -9.29 -4.10 -13.59
C ALA A 601 -9.69 -5.55 -13.20
N LEU A 602 -9.36 -6.53 -14.02
CA LEU A 602 -9.59 -7.95 -13.74
C LEU A 602 -8.62 -8.48 -12.67
N ALA A 603 -7.36 -8.05 -12.66
CA ALA A 603 -6.42 -8.38 -11.58
C ALA A 603 -6.92 -7.86 -10.22
N ASP A 604 -7.55 -6.69 -10.19
CA ASP A 604 -8.14 -6.12 -8.98
C ASP A 604 -9.34 -6.94 -8.47
N ALA A 605 -10.08 -7.62 -9.37
CA ALA A 605 -11.39 -8.21 -9.09
C ALA A 605 -11.40 -9.72 -8.83
N ILE A 606 -10.62 -10.52 -9.56
CA ILE A 606 -10.87 -11.98 -9.62
C ILE A 606 -9.66 -12.89 -9.36
N GLY A 607 -8.43 -12.36 -9.32
CA GLY A 607 -7.26 -13.23 -9.38
C GLY A 607 -7.15 -13.94 -10.75
N GLN A 608 -5.94 -14.37 -11.10
CA GLN A 608 -5.50 -14.61 -12.47
C GLN A 608 -5.49 -16.11 -12.81
N PHE A 609 -6.23 -16.61 -13.82
CA PHE A 609 -5.90 -17.75 -14.75
C PHE A 609 -7.16 -18.40 -15.38
N ASN A 610 -7.23 -18.53 -16.74
CA ASN A 610 -7.49 -19.80 -17.50
C ASN A 610 -7.74 -19.67 -19.04
N TRP A 611 -7.09 -20.58 -19.81
CA TRP A 611 -7.43 -21.25 -21.11
C TRP A 611 -7.63 -20.46 -22.44
N SER A 612 -7.55 -20.98 -23.70
CA SER A 612 -7.14 -22.24 -24.46
C SER A 612 -7.11 -21.94 -26.02
N GLN A 613 -6.70 -22.86 -26.95
CA GLN A 613 -6.10 -22.62 -28.31
C GLN A 613 -6.85 -23.07 -29.63
N SER A 614 -6.43 -22.52 -30.82
CA SER A 614 -6.14 -23.13 -32.19
C SER A 614 -6.50 -22.24 -33.42
N THR A 615 -6.06 -22.57 -34.67
CA THR A 615 -5.86 -21.89 -36.04
C THR A 615 -6.52 -20.57 -36.42
N ALA A 616 -7.59 -20.21 -35.74
CA ALA A 616 -7.59 -18.88 -35.19
C ALA A 616 -6.19 -18.56 -34.58
N ALA A 617 -5.32 -19.52 -34.19
CA ALA A 617 -3.92 -19.50 -33.74
C ALA A 617 -2.91 -18.54 -34.37
N ILE A 618 -3.16 -17.79 -35.45
CA ILE A 618 -2.35 -16.58 -35.75
C ILE A 618 -3.06 -15.33 -35.23
N ILE A 619 -4.37 -15.25 -35.45
CA ILE A 619 -5.28 -14.24 -34.89
C ILE A 619 -5.47 -14.46 -33.38
N THR A 620 -5.95 -15.61 -32.91
CA THR A 620 -5.84 -16.14 -31.53
C THR A 620 -4.44 -16.05 -30.98
N TYR A 621 -3.36 -16.24 -31.73
CA TYR A 621 -2.03 -15.95 -31.18
C TYR A 621 -1.82 -14.46 -31.00
N ALA A 622 -2.11 -13.62 -31.99
CA ALA A 622 -2.10 -12.16 -31.85
C ALA A 622 -3.02 -11.66 -30.73
N ILE A 623 -4.13 -12.37 -30.48
CA ILE A 623 -5.11 -12.10 -29.43
C ILE A 623 -4.56 -12.54 -28.08
N THR A 624 -4.09 -13.77 -27.95
CA THR A 624 -3.58 -14.34 -26.69
C THR A 624 -2.27 -13.66 -26.30
N PHE A 625 -1.37 -13.48 -27.27
CA PHE A 625 -0.12 -12.76 -27.12
C PHE A 625 -0.38 -11.27 -26.87
N GLY A 626 -1.24 -10.61 -27.64
CA GLY A 626 -1.60 -9.20 -27.45
C GLY A 626 -2.18 -8.97 -26.06
N TYR A 627 -3.22 -9.73 -25.69
CA TYR A 627 -3.88 -9.66 -24.39
C TYR A 627 -2.92 -9.98 -23.23
N GLY A 628 -2.21 -11.11 -23.32
CA GLY A 628 -1.27 -11.56 -22.29
C GLY A 628 -0.08 -10.61 -22.10
N SER A 629 0.50 -10.12 -23.20
CA SER A 629 1.58 -9.13 -23.15
C SER A 629 1.12 -7.76 -22.66
N GLY A 630 -0.09 -7.35 -23.04
CA GLY A 630 -0.73 -6.14 -22.52
C GLY A 630 -0.97 -6.20 -21.01
N GLY A 631 -1.58 -7.31 -20.55
CA GLY A 631 -1.83 -7.56 -19.14
C GLY A 631 -0.54 -7.60 -18.32
N TYR A 632 0.47 -8.37 -18.76
CA TYR A 632 1.74 -8.48 -18.07
C TYR A 632 2.42 -7.11 -17.87
N VAL A 633 2.55 -6.31 -18.94
CA VAL A 633 3.24 -5.00 -18.88
C VAL A 633 2.51 -4.02 -17.93
N SER A 634 1.20 -4.18 -17.75
CA SER A 634 0.39 -3.36 -16.83
C SER A 634 0.47 -3.81 -15.37
N VAL A 635 0.64 -5.11 -15.14
CA VAL A 635 0.60 -5.71 -13.80
C VAL A 635 1.99 -5.78 -13.17
N PHE A 636 3.05 -6.00 -13.96
CA PHE A 636 4.41 -6.23 -13.46
C PHE A 636 4.94 -5.13 -12.52
N PRO A 637 4.87 -3.82 -12.85
CA PRO A 637 5.33 -2.77 -11.93
C PRO A 637 4.53 -2.75 -10.61
N GLY A 638 3.24 -3.10 -10.68
CA GLY A 638 2.36 -3.24 -9.52
C GLY A 638 2.79 -4.40 -8.60
N CYS A 639 3.09 -5.58 -9.18
CA CYS A 639 3.58 -6.72 -8.41
C CYS A 639 4.88 -6.42 -7.68
N VAL A 640 5.84 -5.78 -8.36
CA VAL A 640 7.12 -5.39 -7.73
C VAL A 640 6.86 -4.35 -6.63
N ALA A 641 5.99 -3.37 -6.86
CA ALA A 641 5.65 -2.35 -5.87
C ALA A 641 4.96 -2.94 -4.62
N GLN A 642 4.13 -3.98 -4.76
CA GLN A 642 3.43 -4.63 -3.65
C GLN A 642 4.38 -5.35 -2.68
N ILE A 643 5.44 -5.96 -3.20
CA ILE A 643 6.45 -6.68 -2.39
C ILE A 643 7.63 -5.78 -1.97
N SER A 644 7.50 -4.47 -2.17
CA SER A 644 8.57 -3.48 -1.96
C SER A 644 8.19 -2.46 -0.88
N PRO A 645 9.13 -2.06 -0.01
CA PRO A 645 8.97 -0.85 0.81
C PRO A 645 8.68 0.37 -0.07
N ILE A 646 7.80 1.26 0.36
CA ILE A 646 7.33 2.43 -0.43
C ILE A 646 8.50 3.30 -0.87
N GLU A 647 9.50 3.42 -0.01
CA GLU A 647 10.69 4.23 -0.18
C GLU A 647 11.60 3.70 -1.29
N GLU A 648 11.52 2.42 -1.64
CA GLU A 648 12.43 1.74 -2.55
C GLU A 648 11.77 1.34 -3.88
N ILE A 649 10.48 1.65 -4.07
CA ILE A 649 9.69 1.22 -5.24
C ILE A 649 10.39 1.57 -6.56
N GLY A 650 10.85 2.81 -6.74
CA GLY A 650 11.53 3.25 -7.96
C GLY A 650 12.82 2.47 -8.23
N THR A 651 13.61 2.23 -7.19
CA THR A 651 14.87 1.47 -7.27
C THR A 651 14.63 -0.02 -7.55
N ARG A 652 13.65 -0.64 -6.89
CA ARG A 652 13.31 -2.06 -7.08
C ARG A 652 12.65 -2.32 -8.44
N ILE A 653 11.74 -1.45 -8.89
CA ILE A 653 11.18 -1.50 -10.25
C ILE A 653 12.29 -1.29 -11.28
N GLY A 654 13.19 -0.33 -11.07
CA GLY A 654 14.31 -0.06 -11.97
C GLY A 654 15.28 -1.23 -12.07
N LEU A 655 15.62 -1.87 -10.93
CA LEU A 655 16.48 -3.06 -10.91
C LEU A 655 15.82 -4.24 -11.61
N ALA A 656 14.54 -4.50 -11.33
CA ALA A 656 13.81 -5.57 -12.00
C ALA A 656 13.69 -5.30 -13.51
N ALA A 657 13.48 -4.05 -13.93
CA ALA A 657 13.48 -3.64 -15.33
C ALA A 657 14.86 -3.85 -15.99
N LEU A 658 15.97 -3.60 -15.28
CA LEU A 658 17.32 -3.88 -15.77
C LEU A 658 17.57 -5.39 -15.96
N VAL A 659 17.15 -6.23 -15.02
CA VAL A 659 17.27 -7.68 -15.18
C VAL A 659 16.44 -8.14 -16.38
N ASN A 660 15.20 -7.68 -16.50
CA ASN A 660 14.31 -8.01 -17.61
C ASN A 660 14.87 -7.53 -18.97
N SER A 661 15.56 -6.39 -18.99
CA SER A 661 16.08 -5.80 -20.22
C SER A 661 17.17 -6.66 -20.88
N PHE A 662 17.92 -7.47 -20.12
CA PHE A 662 18.84 -8.47 -20.69
C PHE A 662 18.10 -9.55 -21.50
N GLY A 663 16.88 -9.90 -21.10
CA GLY A 663 16.00 -10.77 -21.87
C GLY A 663 15.64 -10.12 -23.21
N ALA A 664 15.21 -8.86 -23.20
CA ALA A 664 14.95 -8.11 -24.43
C ALA A 664 16.18 -7.94 -25.33
N LEU A 665 17.35 -7.72 -24.73
CA LEU A 665 18.61 -7.50 -25.44
C LEU A 665 19.00 -8.74 -26.25
N THR A 666 18.91 -9.93 -25.63
CA THR A 666 19.42 -11.17 -26.22
C THR A 666 18.35 -11.97 -26.95
N GLY A 667 17.07 -11.82 -26.59
CA GLY A 667 15.96 -12.61 -27.10
C GLY A 667 15.82 -12.52 -28.61
N SER A 668 15.74 -11.30 -29.16
CA SER A 668 15.56 -11.13 -30.61
C SER A 668 16.74 -11.63 -31.44
N PRO A 669 18.00 -11.28 -31.14
CA PRO A 669 19.15 -11.81 -31.87
C PRO A 669 19.22 -13.35 -31.84
N LEU A 670 18.93 -13.97 -30.70
CA LEU A 670 18.85 -15.44 -30.58
C LEU A 670 17.69 -16.00 -31.41
N GLY A 671 16.50 -15.41 -31.30
CA GLY A 671 15.34 -15.78 -32.11
C GLY A 671 15.63 -15.71 -33.61
N GLY A 672 16.27 -14.63 -34.08
CA GLY A 672 16.69 -14.48 -35.47
C GLY A 672 17.76 -15.48 -35.90
N ALA A 673 18.64 -15.92 -35.00
CA ALA A 673 19.63 -16.97 -35.27
C ALA A 673 19.00 -18.37 -35.38
N LEU A 674 17.83 -18.58 -34.76
CA LEU A 674 17.06 -19.83 -34.83
C LEU A 674 16.22 -19.97 -36.11
N ILE A 675 16.30 -19.01 -37.03
CA ILE A 675 15.63 -19.09 -38.34
C ILE A 675 16.47 -19.94 -39.28
N SER A 676 15.96 -21.11 -39.65
CA SER A 676 16.74 -22.19 -40.30
C SER A 676 16.96 -22.00 -41.80
N ASP A 677 16.08 -21.28 -42.50
CA ASP A 677 16.22 -20.96 -43.92
C ASP A 677 16.04 -19.45 -44.14
N LYS A 678 17.12 -18.79 -44.59
CA LYS A 678 17.19 -17.35 -44.83
C LYS A 678 16.43 -16.90 -46.09
N SER A 679 16.03 -17.85 -46.95
CA SER A 679 15.25 -17.58 -48.16
C SER A 679 13.73 -17.48 -47.92
N GLY A 680 13.27 -17.84 -46.71
CA GLY A 680 11.87 -17.72 -46.29
C GLY A 680 10.95 -18.87 -46.76
N SER A 681 11.49 -19.96 -47.30
CA SER A 681 10.69 -21.10 -47.76
C SER A 681 10.45 -22.14 -46.64
N GLY A 682 9.18 -22.48 -46.38
CA GLY A 682 8.79 -23.56 -45.45
C GLY A 682 8.78 -23.20 -43.94
N ASN A 683 9.00 -24.20 -43.08
CA ASN A 683 8.95 -24.12 -41.60
C ASN A 683 10.12 -23.34 -40.95
N SER A 684 10.69 -22.34 -41.65
CA SER A 684 11.94 -21.67 -41.28
C SER A 684 11.93 -20.98 -39.90
N PHE A 685 10.74 -20.72 -39.34
CA PHE A 685 10.55 -19.96 -38.09
C PHE A 685 10.25 -20.86 -36.88
N ILE A 686 10.21 -22.19 -37.03
CA ILE A 686 9.80 -23.09 -35.94
C ILE A 686 10.71 -23.00 -34.70
N GLY A 687 12.02 -22.88 -34.90
CA GLY A 687 12.99 -22.74 -33.80
C GLY A 687 12.73 -21.48 -32.96
N LEU A 688 12.46 -20.36 -33.65
CA LEU A 688 12.08 -19.10 -33.03
C LEU A 688 10.75 -19.22 -32.26
N GLN A 689 9.74 -19.86 -32.84
CA GLN A 689 8.43 -20.05 -32.21
C GLN A 689 8.51 -20.92 -30.97
N LEU A 690 9.26 -22.03 -31.02
CA LEU A 690 9.48 -22.92 -29.87
C LEU A 690 10.22 -22.20 -28.75
N PHE A 691 11.27 -21.46 -29.08
CA PHE A 691 12.00 -20.66 -28.10
C PHE A 691 11.09 -19.61 -27.43
N CYS A 692 10.27 -18.88 -28.21
CA CYS A 692 9.27 -17.95 -27.68
C CYS A 692 8.27 -18.65 -26.75
N GLY A 693 7.73 -19.80 -27.16
CA GLY A 693 6.74 -20.53 -26.36
C GLY A 693 7.31 -21.06 -25.04
N CYS A 694 8.48 -21.70 -25.08
CA CYS A 694 9.13 -22.28 -23.91
C CYS A 694 9.49 -21.22 -22.86
N THR A 695 10.03 -20.08 -23.30
CA THR A 695 10.41 -18.98 -22.40
C THR A 695 9.21 -18.31 -21.74
N MET A 696 8.11 -18.11 -22.47
CA MET A 696 6.86 -17.59 -21.91
C MET A 696 6.21 -18.56 -20.91
N ILE A 697 6.24 -19.87 -21.19
CA ILE A 697 5.75 -20.90 -20.24
C ILE A 697 6.62 -20.91 -18.97
N ALA A 698 7.93 -20.85 -19.11
CA ALA A 698 8.85 -20.80 -17.96
C ALA A 698 8.62 -19.55 -17.09
N SER A 699 8.30 -18.40 -17.70
CA SER A 699 7.90 -17.18 -16.99
C SER A 699 6.67 -17.41 -16.11
N VAL A 700 5.64 -18.07 -16.63
CA VAL A 700 4.42 -18.40 -15.88
C VAL A 700 4.75 -19.25 -14.65
N PHE A 701 5.63 -20.25 -14.78
CA PHE A 701 6.06 -21.06 -13.64
C PHE A 701 6.82 -20.26 -12.59
N ALA A 702 7.72 -19.36 -13.00
CA ALA A 702 8.47 -18.51 -12.08
C ALA A 702 7.55 -17.56 -11.26
N TYR A 703 6.56 -16.94 -11.91
CA TYR A 703 5.57 -16.12 -11.20
C TYR A 703 4.61 -16.95 -10.34
N GLY A 704 4.25 -18.16 -10.81
CA GLY A 704 3.49 -19.12 -10.02
C GLY A 704 4.22 -19.51 -8.73
N ALA A 705 5.53 -19.74 -8.81
CA ALA A 705 6.38 -20.00 -7.66
C ALA A 705 6.48 -18.78 -6.73
N ALA A 706 6.64 -17.55 -7.27
CA ALA A 706 6.66 -16.33 -6.47
C ALA A 706 5.36 -16.15 -5.66
N ARG A 707 4.20 -16.36 -6.30
CA ARG A 707 2.89 -16.31 -5.65
C ARG A 707 2.73 -17.41 -4.60
N TRP A 708 3.16 -18.64 -4.92
CA TRP A 708 3.13 -19.75 -3.97
C TRP A 708 4.00 -19.47 -2.74
N SER A 709 5.17 -18.84 -2.89
CA SER A 709 6.01 -18.44 -1.74
C SER A 709 5.37 -17.38 -0.85
N LEU A 710 4.44 -16.58 -1.36
CA LEU A 710 3.74 -15.55 -0.58
C LEU A 710 2.53 -16.10 0.19
N VAL A 711 1.72 -16.97 -0.43
CA VAL A 711 0.41 -17.39 0.13
C VAL A 711 0.11 -18.89 0.05
N GLY A 712 1.07 -19.71 -0.40
CA GLY A 712 0.90 -21.15 -0.60
C GLY A 712 -0.18 -21.47 -1.65
N PHE A 713 -0.95 -22.53 -1.42
CA PHE A 713 -2.06 -22.94 -2.30
C PHE A 713 -3.38 -22.18 -2.03
N ARG A 714 -3.38 -21.21 -1.12
CA ARG A 714 -4.60 -20.48 -0.74
C ARG A 714 -5.06 -19.58 -1.89
N TRP A 715 -6.34 -19.67 -2.25
CA TRP A 715 -6.99 -18.76 -3.19
C TRP A 715 -7.36 -17.46 -2.45
N THR A 716 -6.35 -16.62 -2.21
CA THR A 716 -6.46 -15.31 -1.56
C THR A 716 -5.81 -14.25 -2.43
N LYS A 717 -6.32 -13.01 -2.33
CA LYS A 717 -5.68 -11.83 -2.91
C LYS A 717 -4.35 -11.61 -2.18
N VAL A 718 -3.28 -11.42 -2.95
CA VAL A 718 -1.92 -11.10 -2.45
C VAL A 718 -1.71 -9.60 -2.52
#